data_AF-W3VRI6-F1
#
_entry.id   AF-W3VRI6-F1
#
_cell.length_a   1.000
_cell.length_b   1.000
_cell.length_c   1.000
_cell.angle_alpha   90.00
_cell.angle_beta   90.00
_cell.angle_gamma   90.00
#
_symmetry.space_group_name_H-M   'P 1'
#
loop_
_entity.id
_entity.type
_entity.pdbx_description
1 polymer ?
#
loop_
_entity_poly.entity_id
_entity_poly.type
_entity_poly.pdbx_seq_one_letter_code
_entity_poly.pdbx_strand_id
1 'polypeptide(L)'
;MSPTPPPRSSAPVKPNADVGSTPSRPAPSVGQGISFGRVAPAAPTSLVGFSFGTTVLPAVGPSAASAPDVSLPPVGSSPAVPAPLSPPTVGGQHPAALALSPYQHRYQHKPRDRLVRMSSLDGHQPLRQLDAALDVHPAIITALIRRVKSLVARLIDRDVDEERVRGAEGLISDKTISAFHELGGDFGDAVPYALLEARVEFEEDAEKQPLDHGLNRKRAIACEVLVQRLVAHIERSSIGSASSSVGSYHLCLTKKFRRFESDGDVTLPTSALEAAIDQNCVPVLASIEARLATQAIWEGTLVQKYSAGGYTYFEPYDKKEDGAFLSHFHPSRLGVPKYSYITNIVLWIFFLAIFTVQTRTFKSFDVFEAILWIMAAGYLVEDASRWVKMGGLGAVEFWTVMDLFTDGLLFVSFCFRVASFVSHGKRSDSYELRAFQFLACVAPLIWVQLLKVFDGFVYFGTLTVIILRMFKESAIFFTLLALVMVGFGHAFLALDAADESRVDNVEVKIIDVLTQSLLGGADFELTNEDAFGYPYGHILYYAYCFVTAVILLNILIAFFGTAYSDVVDSADEVYAAFFCQKVVAMVRAPDQFVYAAPFNLLEAFVIAPLEWVLPHETYAKLNYSVQSVLFALPLMCIAFYESRVARNGGSIRLPLLEAEENDPTSSMLEGTQEDPIVPELDGSGGMQISRTKFDEIVGMMKQQ
;
A
#
# COMPACT_ATOMS: atom_id res chain seq x y z
N MET A 1 57.06 -47.15 55.64
CA MET A 1 56.25 -48.18 54.93
C MET A 1 56.51 -48.05 53.43
N SER A 2 56.23 -49.07 52.62
CA SER A 2 56.76 -49.26 51.25
C SER A 2 55.68 -49.06 50.15
N PRO A 3 55.85 -49.43 48.84
CA PRO A 3 56.03 -48.44 47.76
C PRO A 3 55.01 -48.53 46.57
N THR A 4 55.40 -48.07 45.37
CA THR A 4 54.54 -47.59 44.23
C THR A 4 54.30 -48.62 43.04
N PRO A 5 54.06 -48.27 41.73
CA PRO A 5 52.87 -48.65 40.89
C PRO A 5 53.24 -49.53 39.62
N PRO A 6 52.63 -49.55 38.37
CA PRO A 6 51.37 -48.95 37.84
C PRO A 6 50.23 -49.72 37.05
N PRO A 7 50.32 -50.29 35.80
CA PRO A 7 49.83 -49.61 34.57
C PRO A 7 48.78 -50.29 33.61
N ARG A 8 48.02 -49.43 32.89
CA ARG A 8 47.43 -49.48 31.50
C ARG A 8 46.90 -50.77 30.79
N SER A 9 45.71 -50.62 30.17
CA SER A 9 45.27 -51.00 28.78
C SER A 9 45.14 -52.46 28.28
N SER A 10 44.10 -52.73 27.46
CA SER A 10 44.17 -53.52 26.18
C SER A 10 42.78 -53.64 25.48
N ALA A 11 42.75 -54.14 24.23
CA ALA A 11 41.54 -54.44 23.43
C ALA A 11 41.77 -55.60 22.43
N PRO A 12 40.73 -56.38 22.06
CA PRO A 12 40.64 -57.03 20.73
C PRO A 12 39.22 -56.91 20.09
N VAL A 13 39.01 -56.57 18.80
CA VAL A 13 39.20 -57.30 17.51
C VAL A 13 37.95 -58.09 17.01
N LYS A 14 37.60 -57.92 15.72
CA LYS A 14 36.50 -58.56 14.93
C LYS A 14 36.88 -59.95 14.36
N PRO A 15 35.94 -60.80 13.84
CA PRO A 15 35.60 -60.77 12.39
C PRO A 15 34.19 -61.25 11.93
N ASN A 16 33.74 -60.74 10.77
CA ASN A 16 33.05 -61.35 9.60
C ASN A 16 31.95 -62.45 9.79
N ALA A 17 30.70 -62.24 9.33
CA ALA A 17 30.12 -62.55 7.98
C ALA A 17 29.29 -63.87 7.99
N ASP A 18 28.36 -64.21 7.07
CA ASP A 18 28.00 -63.64 5.75
C ASP A 18 26.54 -64.01 5.32
N VAL A 19 26.00 -63.39 4.24
CA VAL A 19 24.87 -63.80 3.33
C VAL A 19 23.52 -64.36 3.88
N GLY A 20 22.35 -63.92 3.33
CA GLY A 20 21.05 -64.61 3.58
C GLY A 20 19.70 -64.04 3.08
N SER A 21 19.55 -63.77 1.78
CA SER A 21 18.31 -63.52 0.97
C SER A 21 16.87 -63.70 1.56
N THR A 22 16.01 -62.68 1.33
CA THR A 22 14.60 -62.67 0.80
C THR A 22 13.76 -63.98 0.75
N PRO A 23 12.40 -63.97 0.98
CA PRO A 23 11.49 -63.30 0.04
C PRO A 23 10.05 -62.85 0.46
N SER A 24 9.36 -62.26 -0.53
CA SER A 24 7.90 -62.27 -0.83
C SER A 24 6.89 -61.41 -0.04
N ARG A 25 6.21 -60.52 -0.78
CA ARG A 25 4.80 -60.09 -0.58
C ARG A 25 3.84 -61.22 -0.99
N PRO A 26 2.57 -61.19 -0.54
CA PRO A 26 1.52 -60.81 -1.51
C PRO A 26 0.44 -59.84 -0.95
N ALA A 27 -0.36 -59.31 -1.87
CA ALA A 27 -1.67 -58.67 -1.69
C ALA A 27 -2.73 -59.57 -2.42
N PRO A 28 -4.06 -59.28 -2.55
CA PRO A 28 -4.74 -57.98 -2.39
C PRO A 28 -6.21 -58.01 -1.87
N SER A 29 -6.93 -56.89 -2.12
CA SER A 29 -8.37 -56.76 -2.51
C SER A 29 -9.51 -56.78 -1.48
N VAL A 30 -10.29 -55.67 -1.50
CA VAL A 30 -11.78 -55.53 -1.57
C VAL A 30 -12.63 -56.17 -0.43
N GLY A 31 -13.63 -55.48 0.17
CA GLY A 31 -14.15 -54.11 -0.03
C GLY A 31 -15.51 -53.91 0.67
N GLN A 32 -16.19 -52.79 0.40
CA GLN A 32 -17.43 -52.29 1.08
C GLN A 32 -17.20 -51.86 2.55
N GLY A 33 -17.89 -50.87 3.14
CA GLY A 33 -18.81 -49.86 2.60
C GLY A 33 -20.03 -49.59 3.51
N ILE A 34 -20.20 -48.37 4.05
CA ILE A 34 -21.42 -47.77 4.66
C ILE A 34 -21.12 -46.29 5.03
N SER A 35 -22.11 -45.50 5.46
CA SER A 35 -22.19 -44.04 5.25
C SER A 35 -22.56 -43.17 6.49
N PHE A 36 -22.62 -41.85 6.27
CA PHE A 36 -23.14 -40.74 7.11
C PHE A 36 -22.32 -40.27 8.32
N GLY A 37 -22.44 -38.97 8.64
CA GLY A 37 -21.83 -38.33 9.82
C GLY A 37 -21.37 -36.88 9.59
N ARG A 38 -22.29 -35.92 9.40
CA ARG A 38 -21.97 -34.48 9.31
C ARG A 38 -22.03 -33.87 10.72
N VAL A 39 -20.94 -33.32 11.24
CA VAL A 39 -20.89 -32.60 12.54
C VAL A 39 -20.03 -31.34 12.37
N ALA A 40 -20.47 -30.23 12.95
CA ALA A 40 -19.71 -28.97 13.00
C ALA A 40 -19.10 -28.76 14.40
N PRO A 41 -17.92 -28.13 14.52
CA PRO A 41 -17.35 -27.76 15.81
C PRO A 41 -18.01 -26.48 16.36
N ALA A 42 -18.43 -26.52 17.62
CA ALA A 42 -18.75 -25.32 18.40
C ALA A 42 -17.49 -24.71 19.03
N ALA A 43 -17.56 -23.44 19.42
CA ALA A 43 -16.48 -22.77 20.15
C ALA A 43 -16.42 -23.24 21.64
N PRO A 44 -15.22 -23.30 22.25
CA PRO A 44 -15.06 -23.44 23.69
C PRO A 44 -14.61 -22.12 24.35
N THR A 45 -15.33 -21.69 25.38
CA THR A 45 -14.92 -20.63 26.31
C THR A 45 -14.26 -21.20 27.58
N SER A 46 -13.51 -20.33 28.25
CA SER A 46 -13.05 -20.39 29.66
C SER A 46 -11.98 -21.44 30.10
N LEU A 47 -10.89 -20.89 30.64
CA LEU A 47 -10.16 -21.26 31.88
C LEU A 47 -9.14 -20.12 32.08
N VAL A 48 -9.26 -19.25 33.08
CA VAL A 48 -8.74 -19.41 34.46
C VAL A 48 -7.29 -19.92 34.47
N GLY A 49 -6.28 -19.22 35.00
CA GLY A 49 -6.27 -17.88 35.63
C GLY A 49 -5.23 -17.83 36.76
N PHE A 50 -4.33 -16.84 36.76
CA PHE A 50 -3.32 -16.63 37.80
C PHE A 50 -3.20 -15.16 38.18
N SER A 51 -2.89 -14.90 39.44
CA SER A 51 -2.81 -13.56 40.05
C SER A 51 -1.43 -13.34 40.65
N PHE A 52 -0.92 -12.10 40.59
CA PHE A 52 0.31 -11.71 41.28
C PHE A 52 0.18 -10.37 42.00
N GLY A 53 0.55 -10.40 43.29
CA GLY A 53 0.38 -9.37 44.31
C GLY A 53 0.71 -7.93 43.92
N THR A 54 -0.29 -7.06 44.05
CA THR A 54 -0.15 -5.61 44.13
C THR A 54 0.70 -5.23 45.35
N THR A 55 1.72 -4.38 45.16
CA THR A 55 2.36 -3.64 46.26
C THR A 55 2.14 -2.15 46.04
N VAL A 56 1.45 -1.49 46.98
CA VAL A 56 1.15 -0.05 46.94
C VAL A 56 2.01 0.68 47.97
N LEU A 57 2.63 1.80 47.58
CA LEU A 57 3.09 2.92 48.43
C LEU A 57 3.23 4.17 47.51
N PRO A 58 3.29 5.42 48.02
CA PRO A 58 2.20 6.34 47.73
C PRO A 58 2.62 7.61 46.96
N ALA A 59 1.61 8.37 46.52
CA ALA A 59 1.79 9.65 45.84
C ALA A 59 2.42 10.73 46.75
N VAL A 60 3.21 11.62 46.12
CA VAL A 60 3.72 12.87 46.70
C VAL A 60 3.22 14.02 45.81
N GLY A 61 2.63 15.05 46.42
CA GLY A 61 2.08 16.20 45.70
C GLY A 61 3.15 17.21 45.23
N PRO A 62 2.79 18.12 44.31
CA PRO A 62 3.71 19.14 43.80
C PRO A 62 4.06 20.17 44.87
N SER A 63 5.33 20.57 44.94
CA SER A 63 5.83 21.67 45.77
C SER A 63 6.39 22.78 44.88
N ALA A 64 6.21 24.04 45.28
CA ALA A 64 6.56 25.20 44.48
C ALA A 64 7.92 25.80 44.87
N ALA A 65 8.79 26.02 43.87
CA ALA A 65 10.03 26.79 43.94
C ALA A 65 10.28 27.40 42.55
N SER A 66 10.00 28.69 42.35
CA SER A 66 10.94 29.82 42.50
C SER A 66 11.86 30.01 41.28
N ALA A 67 11.60 31.06 40.49
CA ALA A 67 12.42 31.45 39.35
C ALA A 67 13.69 32.23 39.79
N PRO A 68 14.74 32.27 38.95
CA PRO A 68 15.79 33.28 39.01
C PRO A 68 15.52 34.43 38.01
N ASP A 69 15.67 35.67 38.47
CA ASP A 69 15.70 36.84 37.58
C ASP A 69 16.93 36.82 36.65
N VAL A 70 16.76 37.29 35.40
CA VAL A 70 17.85 37.69 34.52
C VAL A 70 17.56 39.08 33.97
N SER A 71 18.49 40.01 34.20
CA SER A 71 18.28 41.45 34.04
C SER A 71 18.57 41.99 32.63
N LEU A 72 17.72 42.92 32.18
CA LEU A 72 17.93 43.70 30.95
C LEU A 72 18.86 44.91 31.19
N PRO A 73 19.84 45.18 30.33
CA PRO A 73 20.42 46.51 30.13
C PRO A 73 19.58 47.34 29.11
N PRO A 74 19.52 48.69 29.20
CA PRO A 74 18.50 49.45 28.46
C PRO A 74 19.02 50.44 27.39
N VAL A 75 18.07 50.92 26.57
CA VAL A 75 18.12 52.09 25.65
C VAL A 75 18.96 51.97 24.35
N GLY A 76 18.28 52.13 23.21
CA GLY A 76 18.87 52.37 21.88
C GLY A 76 17.82 52.97 20.93
N SER A 77 18.00 54.23 20.51
CA SER A 77 16.99 55.07 19.85
C SER A 77 16.52 54.63 18.45
N SER A 78 15.25 54.96 18.13
CA SER A 78 14.61 54.89 16.80
C SER A 78 15.39 55.66 15.71
N PRO A 79 15.14 55.33 14.41
CA PRO A 79 14.43 56.34 13.61
C PRO A 79 13.34 55.83 12.64
N ALA A 80 12.24 56.58 12.63
CA ALA A 80 11.41 57.02 11.49
C ALA A 80 11.14 56.11 10.26
N VAL A 81 9.84 55.93 9.99
CA VAL A 81 9.23 55.51 8.71
C VAL A 81 9.38 56.58 7.62
N PRO A 82 9.51 56.18 6.34
CA PRO A 82 8.84 56.90 5.26
C PRO A 82 7.97 55.99 4.36
N ALA A 83 6.89 56.56 3.84
CA ALA A 83 6.04 55.99 2.79
C ALA A 83 5.45 57.15 1.95
N PRO A 84 4.79 56.87 0.83
CA PRO A 84 5.37 56.46 -0.45
C PRO A 84 5.46 57.63 -1.44
N LEU A 85 6.22 57.47 -2.54
CA LEU A 85 6.24 58.42 -3.66
C LEU A 85 5.73 57.78 -4.96
N SER A 86 4.95 58.55 -5.71
CA SER A 86 4.32 58.21 -6.99
C SER A 86 5.18 58.70 -8.19
N PRO A 87 4.90 58.27 -9.44
CA PRO A 87 5.93 58.16 -10.47
C PRO A 87 6.06 59.37 -11.42
N PRO A 88 7.20 59.49 -12.14
CA PRO A 88 7.32 60.28 -13.36
C PRO A 88 6.86 59.49 -14.61
N THR A 89 6.63 60.21 -15.71
CA THR A 89 6.09 59.70 -17.00
C THR A 89 7.03 60.04 -18.17
N VAL A 90 6.78 59.46 -19.36
CA VAL A 90 7.50 59.66 -20.65
C VAL A 90 8.86 58.94 -20.69
N GLY A 91 9.27 58.23 -21.75
CA GLY A 91 8.71 57.82 -23.05
C GLY A 91 9.85 57.15 -23.84
N GLY A 92 9.73 56.23 -24.80
CA GLY A 92 8.63 55.83 -25.68
C GLY A 92 9.19 55.67 -27.10
N GLN A 93 9.31 54.44 -27.63
CA GLN A 93 9.65 54.16 -29.05
C GLN A 93 9.34 52.70 -29.45
N HIS A 94 8.89 52.50 -30.69
CA HIS A 94 8.69 51.21 -31.38
C HIS A 94 9.86 50.95 -32.35
N PRO A 95 10.15 49.68 -32.71
CA PRO A 95 9.52 49.01 -33.89
C PRO A 95 8.56 47.87 -33.46
N ALA A 96 7.53 47.46 -34.21
CA ALA A 96 7.44 46.84 -35.55
C ALA A 96 8.07 45.43 -35.63
N ALA A 97 7.47 44.31 -36.09
CA ALA A 97 6.10 43.83 -36.39
C ALA A 97 6.09 42.99 -37.69
N LEU A 98 5.73 41.71 -37.60
CA LEU A 98 5.33 40.76 -38.66
C LEU A 98 4.46 39.69 -37.94
N ALA A 99 3.16 39.48 -38.17
CA ALA A 99 2.35 39.30 -39.39
C ALA A 99 2.57 37.94 -40.08
N LEU A 100 1.55 37.12 -40.42
CA LEU A 100 0.09 37.28 -40.25
C LEU A 100 -0.65 35.90 -40.26
N SER A 101 -1.98 35.93 -40.02
CA SER A 101 -2.96 34.81 -40.12
C SER A 101 -3.27 34.44 -41.60
N PRO A 102 -4.20 33.51 -41.97
CA PRO A 102 -5.09 32.64 -41.17
C PRO A 102 -5.25 31.18 -41.68
N TYR A 103 -6.08 30.36 -40.99
CA TYR A 103 -7.17 29.59 -41.64
C TYR A 103 -8.14 29.03 -40.59
N GLN A 104 -9.38 29.53 -40.56
CA GLN A 104 -10.49 28.93 -39.81
C GLN A 104 -11.32 28.06 -40.74
N HIS A 105 -11.72 26.86 -40.30
CA HIS A 105 -12.83 26.14 -40.93
C HIS A 105 -13.93 25.81 -39.92
N ARG A 106 -15.16 25.91 -40.41
CA ARG A 106 -16.38 26.11 -39.61
C ARG A 106 -17.25 24.85 -39.64
N TYR A 107 -17.49 24.27 -38.46
CA TYR A 107 -18.66 23.41 -38.24
C TYR A 107 -19.55 24.03 -37.15
N GLN A 108 -20.74 24.46 -37.56
CA GLN A 108 -21.75 25.04 -36.66
C GLN A 108 -22.76 23.96 -36.26
N HIS A 109 -22.75 23.54 -35.00
CA HIS A 109 -23.97 23.00 -34.40
C HIS A 109 -24.86 24.16 -33.97
N LYS A 110 -26.14 24.08 -34.38
CA LYS A 110 -27.11 25.17 -34.28
C LYS A 110 -28.07 24.89 -33.12
N PRO A 111 -28.07 25.68 -32.03
CA PRO A 111 -29.11 25.56 -31.03
C PRO A 111 -30.47 25.89 -31.64
N ARG A 112 -31.50 25.17 -31.20
CA ARG A 112 -32.90 25.48 -31.51
C ARG A 112 -33.52 26.06 -30.26
N ASP A 113 -33.81 27.35 -30.27
CA ASP A 113 -34.57 27.99 -29.21
C ASP A 113 -35.94 27.32 -29.07
N ARG A 114 -36.21 26.75 -27.90
CA ARG A 114 -37.55 26.39 -27.46
C ARG A 114 -37.76 27.00 -26.09
N LEU A 115 -38.40 28.17 -26.09
CA LEU A 115 -38.92 28.83 -24.89
C LEU A 115 -39.83 27.87 -24.12
N VAL A 116 -39.29 27.20 -23.10
CA VAL A 116 -40.08 26.56 -22.06
C VAL A 116 -40.33 27.60 -20.98
N ARG A 117 -41.60 27.74 -20.60
CA ARG A 117 -42.11 28.76 -19.70
C ARG A 117 -41.64 28.47 -18.27
N MET A 118 -41.08 29.46 -17.56
CA MET A 118 -40.79 29.31 -16.13
C MET A 118 -42.10 29.07 -15.36
N SER A 119 -42.19 27.94 -14.67
CA SER A 119 -43.28 27.57 -13.78
C SER A 119 -42.73 26.63 -12.70
N SER A 120 -43.13 26.87 -11.45
CA SER A 120 -42.74 26.13 -10.23
C SER A 120 -41.23 25.89 -10.04
N LEU A 121 -40.62 26.75 -9.20
CA LEU A 121 -39.44 26.38 -8.42
C LEU A 121 -39.86 25.41 -7.31
N ASP A 122 -40.15 24.16 -7.67
CA ASP A 122 -40.30 23.02 -6.75
C ASP A 122 -40.15 21.74 -7.57
N GLY A 123 -39.02 21.04 -7.38
CA GLY A 123 -38.61 19.91 -8.21
C GLY A 123 -37.10 19.91 -8.45
N HIS A 124 -36.34 19.41 -7.46
CA HIS A 124 -34.93 19.09 -7.68
C HIS A 124 -34.85 17.95 -8.70
N GLN A 125 -34.27 18.21 -9.87
CA GLN A 125 -33.86 17.14 -10.76
C GLN A 125 -32.65 16.43 -10.10
N PRO A 126 -32.59 15.09 -10.06
CA PRO A 126 -31.44 14.40 -9.51
C PRO A 126 -30.19 14.80 -10.31
N LEU A 127 -29.11 15.12 -9.60
CA LEU A 127 -27.86 15.55 -10.22
C LEU A 127 -27.34 14.46 -11.15
N ARG A 128 -26.96 14.85 -12.37
CA ARG A 128 -26.64 13.89 -13.43
C ARG A 128 -25.28 13.25 -13.17
N GLN A 129 -25.27 11.96 -12.83
CA GLN A 129 -24.04 11.16 -12.82
C GLN A 129 -23.33 11.27 -14.18
N LEU A 130 -22.04 11.61 -14.17
CA LEU A 130 -21.24 11.71 -15.40
C LEU A 130 -21.03 10.32 -16.02
N ASP A 131 -20.89 10.29 -17.34
CA ASP A 131 -20.35 9.12 -18.04
C ASP A 131 -18.87 8.94 -17.66
N ALA A 132 -18.41 7.70 -17.48
CA ALA A 132 -17.02 7.39 -17.12
C ALA A 132 -16.01 7.78 -18.21
N ALA A 133 -16.44 7.84 -19.48
CA ALA A 133 -15.61 8.26 -20.60
C ALA A 133 -15.60 9.78 -20.83
N LEU A 134 -16.39 10.57 -20.10
CA LEU A 134 -16.58 12.00 -20.36
C LEU A 134 -15.38 12.84 -19.90
N ASP A 135 -14.59 13.31 -20.87
CA ASP A 135 -13.48 14.23 -20.65
C ASP A 135 -13.97 15.64 -20.25
N VAL A 136 -13.79 16.02 -18.98
CA VAL A 136 -14.18 17.34 -18.46
C VAL A 136 -13.06 18.37 -18.67
N HIS A 137 -13.40 19.50 -19.29
CA HIS A 137 -12.43 20.54 -19.62
C HIS A 137 -11.71 21.09 -18.36
N PRO A 138 -10.35 21.13 -18.30
CA PRO A 138 -9.60 21.41 -17.06
C PRO A 138 -9.94 22.73 -16.36
N ALA A 139 -10.38 23.75 -17.11
CA ALA A 139 -10.80 25.03 -16.54
C ALA A 139 -12.02 24.89 -15.59
N ILE A 140 -12.91 23.94 -15.84
CA ILE A 140 -14.12 23.69 -15.03
C ILE A 140 -13.70 23.10 -13.68
N ILE A 141 -12.83 22.08 -13.71
CA ILE A 141 -12.28 21.44 -12.51
C ILE A 141 -11.46 22.45 -11.68
N THR A 142 -10.62 23.25 -12.33
CA THR A 142 -9.83 24.31 -11.68
C THR A 142 -10.72 25.39 -11.03
N ALA A 143 -11.85 25.74 -11.66
CA ALA A 143 -12.83 26.64 -11.06
C ALA A 143 -13.60 26.00 -9.89
N LEU A 144 -13.89 24.69 -9.96
CA LEU A 144 -14.53 23.93 -8.90
C LEU A 144 -13.64 23.85 -7.65
N ILE A 145 -12.34 23.54 -7.80
CA ILE A 145 -11.35 23.54 -6.71
C ILE A 145 -11.35 24.88 -5.96
N ARG A 146 -11.23 26.00 -6.70
CA ARG A 146 -11.27 27.35 -6.12
C ARG A 146 -12.59 27.64 -5.40
N ARG A 147 -13.73 27.20 -5.96
CA ARG A 147 -15.07 27.33 -5.34
C ARG A 147 -15.17 26.53 -4.05
N VAL A 148 -14.73 25.27 -4.06
CA VAL A 148 -14.66 24.36 -2.90
C VAL A 148 -13.77 24.94 -1.79
N LYS A 149 -12.52 25.32 -2.11
CA LYS A 149 -11.59 25.95 -1.17
C LYS A 149 -12.19 27.21 -0.53
N SER A 150 -12.86 28.05 -1.32
CA SER A 150 -13.53 29.26 -0.82
C SER A 150 -14.71 28.99 0.11
N LEU A 151 -15.35 27.81 0.02
CA LEU A 151 -16.41 27.41 0.94
C LEU A 151 -15.82 26.82 2.24
N VAL A 152 -14.78 25.98 2.17
CA VAL A 152 -14.08 25.45 3.35
C VAL A 152 -13.47 26.57 4.19
N ALA A 153 -12.83 27.56 3.54
CA ALA A 153 -12.28 28.73 4.20
C ALA A 153 -13.33 29.65 4.86
N ARG A 154 -14.62 29.53 4.48
CA ARG A 154 -15.76 30.21 5.13
C ARG A 154 -16.45 29.36 6.20
N LEU A 155 -16.39 28.03 6.07
CA LEU A 155 -16.90 27.09 7.07
C LEU A 155 -16.03 27.09 8.34
N ILE A 156 -14.71 27.29 8.17
CA ILE A 156 -13.73 27.41 9.25
C ILE A 156 -13.04 28.77 9.11
N ASP A 157 -13.67 29.81 9.67
CA ASP A 157 -13.15 31.19 9.73
C ASP A 157 -12.12 31.38 10.85
N ARG A 158 -12.20 30.57 11.90
CA ARG A 158 -11.41 30.63 13.14
C ARG A 158 -10.78 29.28 13.46
N ASP A 159 -9.82 29.30 14.37
CA ASP A 159 -9.26 28.09 14.94
C ASP A 159 -10.32 27.36 15.81
N VAL A 160 -10.46 26.05 15.61
CA VAL A 160 -11.45 25.17 16.27
C VAL A 160 -10.75 23.87 16.70
N ASP A 161 -11.23 23.23 17.76
CA ASP A 161 -10.70 21.94 18.23
C ASP A 161 -10.92 20.81 17.19
N GLU A 162 -9.92 19.96 17.00
CA GLU A 162 -9.91 18.94 15.93
C GLU A 162 -11.03 17.90 16.13
N GLU A 163 -11.35 17.56 17.38
CA GLU A 163 -12.48 16.68 17.74
C GLU A 163 -13.82 17.20 17.17
N ARG A 164 -14.01 18.52 17.09
CA ARG A 164 -15.23 19.16 16.56
C ARG A 164 -15.26 19.22 15.02
N VAL A 165 -14.13 18.97 14.37
CA VAL A 165 -14.03 18.76 12.91
C VAL A 165 -14.28 17.29 12.58
N ARG A 166 -13.67 16.36 13.32
CA ARG A 166 -13.81 14.90 13.09
C ARG A 166 -15.16 14.33 13.55
N GLY A 167 -15.70 14.80 14.67
CA GLY A 167 -16.87 14.24 15.35
C GLY A 167 -18.15 14.22 14.50
N ALA A 168 -19.01 13.22 14.72
CA ALA A 168 -20.22 13.01 13.92
C ALA A 168 -21.12 14.27 13.90
N GLU A 169 -21.48 14.79 15.07
CA GLU A 169 -22.25 16.01 15.29
C GLU A 169 -21.40 17.31 15.23
N GLY A 170 -20.24 17.24 14.57
CA GLY A 170 -19.33 18.37 14.40
C GLY A 170 -19.83 19.43 13.42
N LEU A 171 -18.92 20.32 12.98
CA LEU A 171 -19.20 21.38 12.00
C LEU A 171 -19.71 20.85 10.65
N ILE A 172 -19.43 19.58 10.32
CA ILE A 172 -19.75 18.95 9.04
C ILE A 172 -21.09 18.18 9.16
N SER A 173 -22.18 18.93 9.27
CA SER A 173 -23.55 18.40 9.27
C SER A 173 -23.97 17.88 7.89
N ASP A 174 -25.01 17.04 7.82
CA ASP A 174 -25.58 16.57 6.53
C ASP A 174 -26.05 17.72 5.63
N LYS A 175 -26.59 18.80 6.21
CA LYS A 175 -26.92 20.04 5.47
C LYS A 175 -25.68 20.70 4.84
N THR A 176 -24.53 20.62 5.53
CA THR A 176 -23.24 21.09 5.01
C THR A 176 -22.82 20.22 3.81
N ILE A 177 -22.97 18.90 3.92
CA ILE A 177 -22.60 17.92 2.88
C ILE A 177 -23.47 18.10 1.62
N SER A 178 -24.79 18.21 1.76
CA SER A 178 -25.72 18.52 0.66
C SER A 178 -25.35 19.84 -0.04
N ALA A 179 -24.98 20.87 0.73
CA ALA A 179 -24.53 22.14 0.15
C ALA A 179 -23.18 22.02 -0.61
N PHE A 180 -22.29 21.09 -0.25
CA PHE A 180 -21.10 20.75 -1.04
C PHE A 180 -21.46 19.94 -2.31
N HIS A 181 -22.47 19.06 -2.25
CA HIS A 181 -22.96 18.33 -3.42
C HIS A 181 -23.59 19.28 -4.46
N GLU A 182 -24.48 20.17 -4.01
CA GLU A 182 -25.06 21.26 -4.82
C GLU A 182 -24.00 22.25 -5.36
N LEU A 183 -22.85 22.39 -4.69
CA LEU A 183 -21.74 23.21 -5.16
C LEU A 183 -21.14 22.70 -6.49
N GLY A 184 -21.23 21.39 -6.76
CA GLY A 184 -20.83 20.80 -8.03
C GLY A 184 -21.86 21.01 -9.15
N GLY A 185 -23.16 21.06 -8.81
CA GLY A 185 -24.25 21.05 -9.78
C GLY A 185 -24.15 19.82 -10.70
N ASP A 186 -24.16 20.03 -12.01
CA ASP A 186 -23.93 18.97 -13.02
C ASP A 186 -22.59 18.21 -12.85
N PHE A 187 -21.66 18.72 -12.03
CA PHE A 187 -20.34 18.11 -11.77
C PHE A 187 -20.20 17.58 -10.33
N GLY A 188 -21.30 17.13 -9.70
CA GLY A 188 -21.29 16.55 -8.34
C GLY A 188 -20.21 15.47 -8.11
N ASP A 189 -20.04 14.55 -9.08
CA ASP A 189 -19.00 13.51 -9.06
C ASP A 189 -17.55 14.05 -8.91
N ALA A 190 -17.29 15.29 -9.32
CA ALA A 190 -15.96 15.90 -9.30
C ALA A 190 -15.64 16.63 -7.98
N VAL A 191 -16.64 16.83 -7.10
CA VAL A 191 -16.44 17.54 -5.83
C VAL A 191 -15.50 16.80 -4.86
N PRO A 192 -15.53 15.46 -4.72
CA PRO A 192 -14.54 14.73 -3.92
C PRO A 192 -13.10 14.94 -4.39
N TYR A 193 -12.85 14.90 -5.70
CA TYR A 193 -11.54 15.23 -6.28
C TYR A 193 -11.15 16.69 -5.99
N ALA A 194 -12.08 17.63 -6.17
CA ALA A 194 -11.83 19.05 -5.92
C ALA A 194 -11.55 19.39 -4.43
N LEU A 195 -12.11 18.62 -3.48
CA LEU A 195 -11.79 18.71 -2.05
C LEU A 195 -10.38 18.20 -1.75
N LEU A 196 -9.92 17.12 -2.41
CA LEU A 196 -8.57 16.58 -2.24
C LEU A 196 -7.50 17.51 -2.83
N GLU A 197 -7.74 18.17 -3.96
CA GLU A 197 -6.81 19.20 -4.46
C GLU A 197 -6.80 20.45 -3.56
N ALA A 198 -7.97 20.88 -3.06
CA ALA A 198 -8.06 21.99 -2.10
C ALA A 198 -7.36 21.67 -0.76
N ARG A 199 -7.30 20.40 -0.36
CA ARG A 199 -6.53 19.92 0.81
C ARG A 199 -5.03 20.17 0.64
N VAL A 200 -4.45 19.86 -0.52
CA VAL A 200 -3.03 20.16 -0.84
C VAL A 200 -2.79 21.65 -0.80
N GLU A 201 -3.65 22.45 -1.44
CA GLU A 201 -3.49 23.91 -1.39
C GLU A 201 -3.54 24.47 0.05
N PHE A 202 -4.30 23.84 0.98
CA PHE A 202 -4.30 24.23 2.40
C PHE A 202 -3.06 23.75 3.17
N GLU A 203 -2.46 22.62 2.82
CA GLU A 203 -1.17 22.20 3.39
C GLU A 203 -0.04 23.15 2.93
N GLU A 204 0.00 23.47 1.63
CA GLU A 204 0.92 24.49 1.09
C GLU A 204 0.71 25.88 1.74
N ASP A 205 -0.53 26.32 1.90
CA ASP A 205 -0.84 27.61 2.56
C ASP A 205 -0.51 27.60 4.07
N ALA A 206 -0.41 26.43 4.71
CA ALA A 206 0.08 26.31 6.09
C ALA A 206 1.61 26.48 6.16
N GLU A 207 2.36 25.91 5.21
CA GLU A 207 3.82 26.09 5.11
C GLU A 207 4.20 27.53 4.73
N LYS A 208 3.50 28.12 3.75
CA LYS A 208 3.73 29.50 3.28
C LYS A 208 3.39 30.57 4.32
N GLN A 209 2.44 30.30 5.23
CA GLN A 209 1.99 31.25 6.25
C GLN A 209 2.05 30.64 7.68
N PRO A 210 3.24 30.62 8.32
CA PRO A 210 3.43 30.02 9.64
C PRO A 210 2.52 30.54 10.76
N LEU A 211 1.98 31.77 10.64
CA LEU A 211 1.02 32.35 11.61
C LEU A 211 -0.35 31.66 11.59
N ASP A 212 -0.81 31.23 10.41
CA ASP A 212 -2.13 30.58 10.22
C ASP A 212 -1.98 29.06 10.04
N HIS A 213 -0.78 28.51 10.27
CA HIS A 213 -0.44 27.10 10.05
C HIS A 213 -1.44 26.14 10.72
N GLY A 214 -1.83 26.39 11.98
CA GLY A 214 -2.83 25.58 12.70
C GLY A 214 -4.22 25.62 12.05
N LEU A 215 -4.67 26.81 11.63
CA LEU A 215 -5.95 27.02 10.98
C LEU A 215 -6.01 26.35 9.60
N ASN A 216 -4.96 26.51 8.79
CA ASN A 216 -4.87 25.89 7.47
C ASN A 216 -4.72 24.36 7.57
N ARG A 217 -3.96 23.84 8.56
CA ARG A 217 -3.91 22.40 8.85
C ARG A 217 -5.30 21.82 9.20
N LYS A 218 -6.09 22.53 10.02
CA LYS A 218 -7.45 22.13 10.39
C LYS A 218 -8.44 22.22 9.21
N ARG A 219 -8.24 23.16 8.28
CA ARG A 219 -8.98 23.21 6.99
C ARG A 219 -8.65 22.01 6.10
N ALA A 220 -7.38 21.58 6.03
CA ALA A 220 -7.00 20.36 5.32
C ALA A 220 -7.68 19.11 5.92
N ILE A 221 -7.65 18.94 7.25
CA ILE A 221 -8.35 17.85 7.96
C ILE A 221 -9.87 17.91 7.72
N ALA A 222 -10.46 19.10 7.66
CA ALA A 222 -11.88 19.26 7.33
C ALA A 222 -12.21 18.82 5.89
N CYS A 223 -11.31 19.01 4.93
CA CYS A 223 -11.46 18.45 3.58
C CYS A 223 -11.49 16.91 3.60
N GLU A 224 -10.65 16.25 4.40
CA GLU A 224 -10.63 14.78 4.52
C GLU A 224 -11.99 14.25 5.01
N VAL A 225 -12.51 14.83 6.09
CA VAL A 225 -13.82 14.46 6.68
C VAL A 225 -14.99 14.81 5.75
N LEU A 226 -14.90 15.93 5.02
CA LEU A 226 -15.88 16.29 3.99
C LEU A 226 -15.90 15.27 2.85
N VAL A 227 -14.74 14.82 2.34
CA VAL A 227 -14.66 13.79 1.28
C VAL A 227 -15.33 12.49 1.71
N GLN A 228 -14.99 11.96 2.89
CA GLN A 228 -15.59 10.72 3.41
C GLN A 228 -17.12 10.77 3.41
N ARG A 229 -17.69 11.82 4.01
CA ARG A 229 -19.14 11.94 4.20
C ARG A 229 -19.86 12.31 2.91
N LEU A 230 -19.23 13.10 2.03
CA LEU A 230 -19.79 13.46 0.72
C LEU A 230 -19.85 12.25 -0.22
N VAL A 231 -18.82 11.40 -0.28
CA VAL A 231 -18.85 10.20 -1.12
C VAL A 231 -19.98 9.26 -0.67
N ALA A 232 -20.11 9.00 0.64
CA ALA A 232 -21.21 8.19 1.18
C ALA A 232 -22.61 8.81 0.96
N HIS A 233 -22.71 10.14 0.87
CA HIS A 233 -23.95 10.84 0.47
C HIS A 233 -24.23 10.67 -1.03
N ILE A 234 -23.21 10.80 -1.90
CA ILE A 234 -23.33 10.60 -3.35
C ILE A 234 -23.77 9.17 -3.66
N GLU A 235 -23.11 8.14 -3.11
CA GLU A 235 -23.49 6.73 -3.31
C GLU A 235 -24.94 6.46 -2.90
N ARG A 236 -25.35 6.92 -1.71
CA ARG A 236 -26.73 6.79 -1.22
C ARG A 236 -27.75 7.48 -2.12
N SER A 237 -27.42 8.66 -2.65
CA SER A 237 -28.28 9.37 -3.62
C SER A 237 -28.37 8.67 -4.98
N SER A 238 -27.28 8.03 -5.42
CA SER A 238 -27.22 7.26 -6.66
C SER A 238 -28.08 5.99 -6.60
N ILE A 239 -27.98 5.24 -5.50
CA ILE A 239 -28.78 4.03 -5.24
C ILE A 239 -30.29 4.31 -5.39
N GLY A 240 -30.77 5.41 -4.79
CA GLY A 240 -32.18 5.81 -4.85
C GLY A 240 -32.71 6.21 -6.24
N SER A 241 -31.82 6.45 -7.22
CA SER A 241 -32.20 6.91 -8.57
C SER A 241 -31.93 5.88 -9.69
N ALA A 242 -31.26 4.76 -9.40
CA ALA A 242 -30.72 3.84 -10.39
C ALA A 242 -31.47 2.49 -10.44
N SER A 243 -32.69 2.47 -11.00
CA SER A 243 -33.50 1.25 -11.21
C SER A 243 -32.95 0.29 -12.29
N SER A 244 -31.65 0.36 -12.61
CA SER A 244 -31.04 -0.43 -13.69
C SER A 244 -29.51 -0.52 -13.58
N SER A 245 -29.00 -1.75 -13.75
CA SER A 245 -27.58 -2.18 -13.80
C SER A 245 -26.81 -2.23 -12.46
N VAL A 246 -26.23 -3.41 -12.19
CA VAL A 246 -25.52 -3.80 -10.96
C VAL A 246 -24.07 -3.26 -10.95
N GLY A 247 -23.86 -2.02 -11.43
CA GLY A 247 -22.55 -1.54 -11.85
C GLY A 247 -22.17 -0.10 -11.50
N SER A 248 -23.12 0.82 -11.29
CA SER A 248 -22.80 2.26 -11.18
C SER A 248 -22.27 2.73 -9.81
N TYR A 249 -21.87 1.79 -8.95
CA TYR A 249 -21.32 2.04 -7.61
C TYR A 249 -19.84 2.44 -7.72
N HIS A 250 -19.41 3.46 -6.97
CA HIS A 250 -18.02 3.94 -6.87
C HIS A 250 -17.37 4.55 -8.13
N LEU A 251 -18.18 4.93 -9.13
CA LEU A 251 -17.66 5.71 -10.28
C LEU A 251 -17.17 7.11 -9.86
N CYS A 252 -17.71 7.71 -8.79
CA CYS A 252 -17.29 9.05 -8.35
C CYS A 252 -15.81 9.09 -7.87
N LEU A 253 -15.32 8.03 -7.22
CA LEU A 253 -13.93 7.92 -6.77
C LEU A 253 -12.95 7.54 -7.89
N THR A 254 -13.43 6.83 -8.91
CA THR A 254 -12.59 6.19 -9.93
C THR A 254 -12.53 6.95 -11.26
N LYS A 255 -13.47 7.87 -11.51
CA LYS A 255 -13.39 8.85 -12.62
C LYS A 255 -12.11 9.68 -12.51
N LYS A 256 -11.44 9.89 -13.65
CA LYS A 256 -10.23 10.70 -13.76
C LYS A 256 -10.56 12.13 -14.20
N PHE A 257 -9.91 13.10 -13.56
CA PHE A 257 -10.04 14.52 -13.88
C PHE A 257 -8.67 15.12 -14.19
N ARG A 258 -8.67 16.31 -14.80
CA ARG A 258 -7.47 17.11 -15.08
C ARG A 258 -7.71 18.55 -14.62
N ARG A 259 -6.67 19.21 -14.10
CA ARG A 259 -6.69 20.63 -13.77
C ARG A 259 -5.56 21.38 -14.48
N PHE A 260 -5.52 22.69 -14.29
CA PHE A 260 -4.32 23.47 -14.56
C PHE A 260 -3.42 23.50 -13.31
N GLU A 261 -2.11 23.51 -13.53
CA GLU A 261 -1.09 23.79 -12.52
C GLU A 261 -1.02 25.31 -12.23
N SER A 262 -0.23 25.71 -11.22
CA SER A 262 0.18 27.11 -11.01
C SER A 262 0.83 27.74 -12.25
N ASP A 263 1.58 26.93 -12.97
CA ASP A 263 2.47 27.35 -14.06
C ASP A 263 1.74 27.42 -15.42
N GLY A 264 0.47 26.99 -15.45
CA GLY A 264 -0.41 27.05 -16.62
C GLY A 264 -0.46 25.77 -17.45
N ASP A 265 0.39 24.78 -17.16
CA ASP A 265 0.33 23.45 -17.77
C ASP A 265 -0.88 22.62 -17.29
N VAL A 266 -1.24 21.59 -18.06
CA VAL A 266 -2.37 20.70 -17.77
C VAL A 266 -1.86 19.44 -17.08
N THR A 267 -2.43 19.10 -15.92
CA THR A 267 -2.03 17.91 -15.17
C THR A 267 -2.34 16.63 -15.93
N LEU A 268 -1.62 15.56 -15.58
CA LEU A 268 -2.01 14.20 -15.95
C LEU A 268 -3.44 13.89 -15.43
N PRO A 269 -4.17 12.98 -16.09
CA PRO A 269 -5.49 12.55 -15.65
C PRO A 269 -5.36 11.68 -14.40
N THR A 270 -5.94 12.15 -13.29
CA THR A 270 -5.83 11.54 -11.95
C THR A 270 -7.24 11.37 -11.37
N SER A 271 -7.54 10.23 -10.74
CA SER A 271 -8.82 10.02 -10.04
C SER A 271 -8.80 10.55 -8.61
N ALA A 272 -9.97 10.69 -7.97
CA ALA A 272 -10.03 11.03 -6.55
C ALA A 272 -9.32 9.97 -5.68
N LEU A 273 -9.44 8.69 -6.03
CA LEU A 273 -8.74 7.61 -5.33
C LEU A 273 -7.21 7.67 -5.52
N GLU A 274 -6.74 7.99 -6.74
CA GLU A 274 -5.30 8.18 -7.01
C GLU A 274 -4.75 9.40 -6.27
N ALA A 275 -5.46 10.53 -6.28
CA ALA A 275 -5.07 11.74 -5.55
C ALA A 275 -5.04 11.52 -4.02
N ALA A 276 -5.97 10.75 -3.47
CA ALA A 276 -5.97 10.38 -2.05
C ALA A 276 -4.77 9.50 -1.68
N ILE A 277 -4.25 8.69 -2.62
CA ILE A 277 -3.03 7.88 -2.41
C ILE A 277 -1.77 8.73 -2.54
N ASP A 278 -1.68 9.61 -3.53
CA ASP A 278 -0.54 10.53 -3.70
C ASP A 278 -0.34 11.44 -2.47
N GLN A 279 -1.44 11.81 -1.81
CA GLN A 279 -1.44 12.60 -0.57
C GLN A 279 -1.31 11.75 0.70
N ASN A 280 -1.26 10.42 0.59
CA ASN A 280 -1.30 9.48 1.72
C ASN A 280 -2.45 9.75 2.71
N CYS A 281 -3.64 10.04 2.19
CA CYS A 281 -4.81 10.45 2.94
C CYS A 281 -5.54 9.24 3.58
N VAL A 282 -4.86 8.57 4.53
CA VAL A 282 -5.31 7.34 5.22
C VAL A 282 -6.80 7.36 5.60
N PRO A 283 -7.38 8.42 6.21
CA PRO A 283 -8.79 8.41 6.61
C PRO A 283 -9.77 8.30 5.43
N VAL A 284 -9.42 8.84 4.25
CA VAL A 284 -10.26 8.72 3.04
C VAL A 284 -10.14 7.32 2.45
N LEU A 285 -8.94 6.74 2.44
CA LEU A 285 -8.68 5.39 1.92
C LEU A 285 -9.26 4.29 2.82
N ALA A 286 -9.33 4.51 4.14
CA ALA A 286 -9.96 3.61 5.11
C ALA A 286 -11.50 3.62 5.05
N SER A 287 -12.10 4.63 4.39
CA SER A 287 -13.56 4.75 4.27
C SER A 287 -14.18 3.51 3.63
N ILE A 288 -15.44 3.22 3.96
CA ILE A 288 -16.16 2.07 3.39
C ILE A 288 -16.26 2.17 1.87
N GLU A 289 -16.54 3.36 1.35
CA GLU A 289 -16.71 3.59 -0.10
C GLU A 289 -15.38 3.42 -0.86
N ALA A 290 -14.25 3.91 -0.32
CA ALA A 290 -12.93 3.70 -0.92
C ALA A 290 -12.51 2.22 -0.90
N ARG A 291 -12.83 1.49 0.17
CA ARG A 291 -12.63 0.04 0.25
C ARG A 291 -13.48 -0.73 -0.74
N LEU A 292 -14.76 -0.39 -0.89
CA LEU A 292 -15.66 -1.05 -1.85
C LEU A 292 -15.30 -0.72 -3.31
N ALA A 293 -14.88 0.53 -3.60
CA ALA A 293 -14.32 0.92 -4.90
C ALA A 293 -13.10 0.05 -5.25
N THR A 294 -12.18 -0.08 -4.29
CA THR A 294 -10.97 -0.88 -4.39
C THR A 294 -11.29 -2.36 -4.57
N GLN A 295 -12.27 -2.90 -3.81
CA GLN A 295 -12.76 -4.27 -3.95
C GLN A 295 -13.32 -4.52 -5.36
N ALA A 296 -14.10 -3.59 -5.91
CA ALA A 296 -14.70 -3.71 -7.24
C ALA A 296 -13.66 -3.71 -8.37
N ILE A 297 -12.56 -2.94 -8.23
CA ILE A 297 -11.39 -2.99 -9.11
C ILE A 297 -10.63 -4.31 -8.93
N TRP A 298 -10.33 -4.69 -7.69
CA TRP A 298 -9.59 -5.90 -7.34
C TRP A 298 -10.24 -7.16 -7.91
N GLU A 299 -11.56 -7.30 -7.75
CA GLU A 299 -12.33 -8.44 -8.26
C GLU A 299 -12.56 -8.40 -9.77
N GLY A 300 -12.25 -7.31 -10.47
CA GLY A 300 -12.52 -7.15 -11.90
C GLY A 300 -14.00 -6.95 -12.24
N THR A 301 -14.77 -6.36 -11.30
CA THR A 301 -16.14 -5.90 -11.58
C THR A 301 -16.13 -4.53 -12.27
N LEU A 302 -15.24 -3.64 -11.84
CA LEU A 302 -14.79 -2.48 -12.61
C LEU A 302 -13.60 -2.93 -13.46
N VAL A 303 -13.72 -2.82 -14.79
CA VAL A 303 -12.66 -3.13 -15.75
C VAL A 303 -12.18 -1.84 -16.38
N GLN A 304 -10.86 -1.69 -16.48
CA GLN A 304 -10.25 -0.52 -17.07
C GLN A 304 -10.30 -0.59 -18.60
N LYS A 305 -10.62 0.53 -19.25
CA LYS A 305 -10.57 0.71 -20.70
C LYS A 305 -9.72 1.92 -21.06
N TYR A 306 -9.20 1.92 -22.28
CA TYR A 306 -8.38 3.00 -22.84
C TYR A 306 -9.27 3.91 -23.68
N SER A 307 -9.28 5.21 -23.36
CA SER A 307 -9.95 6.24 -24.17
C SER A 307 -9.15 6.54 -25.44
N ALA A 308 -9.81 7.02 -26.49
CA ALA A 308 -9.16 7.53 -27.70
C ALA A 308 -8.21 8.73 -27.42
N GLY A 309 -8.36 9.38 -26.26
CA GLY A 309 -7.44 10.41 -25.76
C GLY A 309 -6.19 9.87 -25.04
N GLY A 310 -5.93 8.56 -25.07
CA GLY A 310 -4.74 7.92 -24.49
C GLY A 310 -4.76 7.75 -22.96
N TYR A 311 -5.82 8.19 -22.27
CA TYR A 311 -6.00 8.00 -20.83
C TYR A 311 -6.88 6.79 -20.50
N THR A 312 -6.69 6.23 -19.31
CA THR A 312 -7.50 5.10 -18.81
C THR A 312 -8.72 5.58 -18.02
N TYR A 313 -9.83 4.86 -18.14
CA TYR A 313 -11.04 5.05 -17.35
C TYR A 313 -11.61 3.68 -16.90
N PHE A 314 -12.46 3.67 -15.89
CA PHE A 314 -13.09 2.45 -15.37
C PHE A 314 -14.54 2.32 -15.85
N GLU A 315 -14.93 1.13 -16.26
CA GLU A 315 -16.30 0.82 -16.71
C GLU A 315 -16.77 -0.50 -16.06
N PRO A 316 -18.04 -0.64 -15.68
CA PRO A 316 -18.57 -1.91 -15.17
C PRO A 316 -18.46 -3.04 -16.21
N TYR A 317 -18.25 -4.28 -15.75
CA TYR A 317 -18.11 -5.44 -16.63
C TYR A 317 -19.46 -6.11 -16.96
N ASP A 318 -20.04 -5.77 -18.11
CA ASP A 318 -21.36 -6.24 -18.59
C ASP A 318 -21.59 -7.76 -18.48
N LYS A 319 -20.56 -8.58 -18.73
CA LYS A 319 -20.68 -10.04 -18.84
C LYS A 319 -20.47 -10.79 -17.51
N LYS A 320 -20.56 -10.13 -16.35
CA LYS A 320 -20.31 -10.77 -15.04
C LYS A 320 -21.24 -11.97 -14.77
N GLU A 321 -22.45 -11.95 -15.34
CA GLU A 321 -23.49 -12.95 -15.13
C GLU A 321 -23.47 -14.11 -16.16
N ASP A 322 -22.68 -14.02 -17.24
CA ASP A 322 -22.60 -15.06 -18.27
C ASP A 322 -22.04 -16.37 -17.69
N GLY A 323 -22.90 -17.37 -17.48
CA GLY A 323 -22.50 -18.69 -16.94
C GLY A 323 -21.65 -19.57 -17.88
N ALA A 324 -21.23 -19.07 -19.04
CA ALA A 324 -20.47 -19.82 -20.04
C ALA A 324 -18.96 -19.79 -19.76
N PHE A 325 -18.26 -20.90 -20.03
CA PHE A 325 -16.81 -20.96 -19.86
C PHE A 325 -16.05 -20.11 -20.91
N LEU A 326 -16.53 -20.13 -22.16
CA LEU A 326 -15.86 -19.46 -23.29
C LEU A 326 -16.01 -17.93 -23.29
N SER A 327 -16.99 -17.37 -22.57
CA SER A 327 -17.14 -15.91 -22.41
C SER A 327 -16.17 -15.29 -21.40
N HIS A 328 -15.54 -16.12 -20.56
CA HIS A 328 -14.51 -15.70 -19.59
C HIS A 328 -13.08 -16.09 -20.01
N PHE A 329 -12.92 -16.89 -21.07
CA PHE A 329 -11.61 -17.22 -21.64
C PHE A 329 -11.08 -16.09 -22.54
N HIS A 330 -10.75 -14.96 -21.92
CA HIS A 330 -10.20 -13.77 -22.57
C HIS A 330 -8.90 -13.32 -21.86
N PRO A 331 -7.76 -13.17 -22.56
CA PRO A 331 -6.51 -12.67 -21.99
C PRO A 331 -6.61 -11.32 -21.27
N SER A 332 -7.57 -10.47 -21.62
CA SER A 332 -7.85 -9.22 -20.90
C SER A 332 -8.20 -9.43 -19.42
N ARG A 333 -8.66 -10.63 -19.02
CA ARG A 333 -8.84 -10.99 -17.61
C ARG A 333 -7.53 -11.05 -16.83
N LEU A 334 -6.38 -11.29 -17.47
CA LEU A 334 -5.08 -11.21 -16.82
C LEU A 334 -4.72 -9.78 -16.38
N GLY A 335 -5.36 -8.76 -16.96
CA GLY A 335 -5.29 -7.37 -16.52
C GLY A 335 -6.08 -7.04 -15.25
N VAL A 336 -6.89 -7.97 -14.71
CA VAL A 336 -7.54 -7.78 -13.42
C VAL A 336 -6.52 -7.98 -12.28
N PRO A 337 -6.37 -7.02 -11.34
CA PRO A 337 -5.34 -7.06 -10.31
C PRO A 337 -5.28 -8.38 -9.52
N LYS A 338 -6.41 -8.93 -9.07
CA LYS A 338 -6.47 -10.21 -8.36
C LYS A 338 -5.89 -11.39 -9.15
N TYR A 339 -6.12 -11.45 -10.46
CA TYR A 339 -5.63 -12.56 -11.29
C TYR A 339 -4.17 -12.37 -11.72
N SER A 340 -3.76 -11.13 -12.03
CA SER A 340 -2.35 -10.78 -12.20
C SER A 340 -1.55 -11.14 -10.94
N TYR A 341 -2.05 -10.74 -9.77
CA TYR A 341 -1.40 -10.96 -8.49
C TYR A 341 -1.23 -12.45 -8.14
N ILE A 342 -2.30 -13.25 -8.27
CA ILE A 342 -2.24 -14.70 -8.02
C ILE A 342 -1.28 -15.38 -9.03
N THR A 343 -1.27 -14.96 -10.29
CA THR A 343 -0.36 -15.51 -11.31
C THR A 343 1.10 -15.20 -10.97
N ASN A 344 1.39 -13.96 -10.57
CA ASN A 344 2.73 -13.54 -10.16
C ASN A 344 3.19 -14.25 -8.87
N ILE A 345 2.31 -14.46 -7.87
CA ILE A 345 2.63 -15.31 -6.71
C ILE A 345 3.02 -16.73 -7.14
N VAL A 346 2.26 -17.37 -8.02
CA VAL A 346 2.54 -18.76 -8.44
C VAL A 346 3.87 -18.86 -9.17
N LEU A 347 4.20 -17.88 -10.01
CA LEU A 347 5.50 -17.80 -10.71
C LEU A 347 6.64 -17.50 -9.73
N TRP A 348 6.44 -16.64 -8.74
CA TRP A 348 7.44 -16.32 -7.72
C TRP A 348 7.70 -17.50 -6.76
N ILE A 349 6.67 -18.26 -6.37
CA ILE A 349 6.82 -19.50 -5.60
C ILE A 349 7.59 -20.56 -6.43
N PHE A 350 7.34 -20.63 -7.74
CA PHE A 350 8.13 -21.47 -8.64
C PHE A 350 9.60 -21.01 -8.72
N PHE A 351 9.86 -19.70 -8.81
CA PHE A 351 11.22 -19.15 -8.72
C PHE A 351 11.92 -19.53 -7.41
N LEU A 352 11.26 -19.35 -6.25
CA LEU A 352 11.78 -19.75 -4.94
C LEU A 352 12.12 -21.25 -4.89
N ALA A 353 11.30 -22.11 -5.49
CA ALA A 353 11.57 -23.55 -5.59
C ALA A 353 12.80 -23.84 -6.46
N ILE A 354 12.91 -23.22 -7.63
CA ILE A 354 14.08 -23.35 -8.53
C ILE A 354 15.36 -22.84 -7.85
N PHE A 355 15.30 -21.68 -7.18
CA PHE A 355 16.40 -21.11 -6.38
C PHE A 355 16.84 -22.07 -5.26
N THR A 356 15.89 -22.66 -4.54
CA THR A 356 16.16 -23.61 -3.44
C THR A 356 16.73 -24.95 -3.95
N VAL A 357 16.42 -25.36 -5.18
CA VAL A 357 17.07 -26.52 -5.83
C VAL A 357 18.49 -26.16 -6.26
N GLN A 358 18.66 -25.09 -7.03
CA GLN A 358 19.94 -24.70 -7.62
C GLN A 358 21.02 -24.35 -6.58
N THR A 359 20.64 -23.73 -5.46
CA THR A 359 21.55 -23.45 -4.33
C THR A 359 22.01 -24.70 -3.58
N ARG A 360 21.40 -25.88 -3.82
CA ARG A 360 21.79 -27.16 -3.22
C ARG A 360 22.58 -28.07 -4.16
N THR A 361 22.53 -27.84 -5.46
CA THR A 361 23.18 -28.67 -6.50
C THR A 361 24.49 -28.05 -6.99
N PHE A 362 25.62 -28.66 -6.62
CA PHE A 362 26.95 -28.14 -6.95
C PHE A 362 27.49 -28.57 -8.32
N LYS A 363 28.35 -27.70 -8.90
CA LYS A 363 29.45 -28.01 -9.84
C LYS A 363 29.16 -28.34 -11.32
N SER A 364 27.94 -28.20 -11.81
CA SER A 364 27.69 -28.23 -13.27
C SER A 364 26.58 -27.27 -13.67
N PHE A 365 26.71 -26.65 -14.84
CA PHE A 365 25.61 -25.92 -15.47
C PHE A 365 24.49 -26.92 -15.83
N ASP A 366 23.32 -26.70 -15.25
CA ASP A 366 22.14 -27.56 -15.38
C ASP A 366 20.97 -26.76 -15.96
N VAL A 367 19.93 -27.45 -16.44
CA VAL A 367 18.69 -26.84 -16.94
C VAL A 367 18.02 -25.99 -15.86
N PHE A 368 18.12 -26.38 -14.59
CA PHE A 368 17.66 -25.58 -13.46
C PHE A 368 18.44 -24.27 -13.28
N GLU A 369 19.74 -24.24 -13.60
CA GLU A 369 20.53 -23.01 -13.59
C GLU A 369 20.11 -22.08 -14.74
N ALA A 370 19.88 -22.63 -15.94
CA ALA A 370 19.36 -21.87 -17.07
C ALA A 370 17.98 -21.25 -16.76
N ILE A 371 17.07 -22.02 -16.15
CA ILE A 371 15.76 -21.52 -15.71
C ILE A 371 15.93 -20.42 -14.66
N LEU A 372 16.81 -20.60 -13.66
CA LEU A 372 17.07 -19.59 -12.62
C LEU A 372 17.50 -18.26 -13.24
N TRP A 373 18.48 -18.27 -14.15
CA TRP A 373 18.98 -17.04 -14.76
C TRP A 373 17.96 -16.37 -15.70
N ILE A 374 17.14 -17.15 -16.41
CA ILE A 374 16.02 -16.62 -17.21
C ILE A 374 14.97 -15.96 -16.29
N MET A 375 14.66 -16.56 -15.13
CA MET A 375 13.73 -15.98 -14.16
C MET A 375 14.27 -14.73 -13.49
N ALA A 376 15.54 -14.75 -13.05
CA ALA A 376 16.20 -13.58 -12.47
C ALA A 376 16.30 -12.42 -13.47
N ALA A 377 16.61 -12.70 -14.74
CA ALA A 377 16.58 -11.67 -15.79
C ALA A 377 15.15 -11.13 -16.04
N GLY A 378 14.13 -11.98 -15.92
CA GLY A 378 12.73 -11.58 -16.02
C GLY A 378 12.32 -10.58 -14.94
N TYR A 379 12.60 -10.89 -13.67
CA TYR A 379 12.32 -9.97 -12.55
C TYR A 379 13.15 -8.69 -12.66
N LEU A 380 14.45 -8.78 -12.96
CA LEU A 380 15.32 -7.62 -13.17
C LEU A 380 14.81 -6.66 -14.25
N VAL A 381 14.25 -7.18 -15.35
CA VAL A 381 13.64 -6.35 -16.40
C VAL A 381 12.28 -5.79 -15.98
N GLU A 382 11.47 -6.54 -15.24
CA GLU A 382 10.20 -6.03 -14.69
C GLU A 382 10.44 -4.87 -13.73
N ASP A 383 11.29 -5.07 -12.72
CA ASP A 383 11.58 -4.07 -11.70
C ASP A 383 12.33 -2.88 -12.29
N ALA A 384 13.29 -3.07 -13.21
CA ALA A 384 13.90 -1.96 -13.94
C ALA A 384 12.87 -1.15 -14.76
N SER A 385 11.89 -1.80 -15.38
CA SER A 385 10.80 -1.09 -16.07
C SER A 385 9.93 -0.30 -15.08
N ARG A 386 9.68 -0.85 -13.88
CA ARG A 386 8.94 -0.18 -12.79
C ARG A 386 9.69 1.04 -12.29
N TRP A 387 11.00 0.94 -12.05
CA TRP A 387 11.88 2.06 -11.70
C TRP A 387 11.85 3.19 -12.75
N VAL A 388 11.87 2.86 -14.05
CA VAL A 388 11.75 3.86 -15.14
C VAL A 388 10.35 4.49 -15.17
N LYS A 389 9.28 3.71 -15.02
CA LYS A 389 7.89 4.20 -14.93
C LYS A 389 7.65 5.12 -13.73
N MET A 390 8.43 4.97 -12.64
CA MET A 390 8.24 5.72 -11.39
C MET A 390 8.77 7.17 -11.43
N GLY A 391 9.60 7.52 -12.42
CA GLY A 391 9.94 8.91 -12.77
C GLY A 391 10.81 9.71 -11.79
N GLY A 392 11.00 9.29 -10.53
CA GLY A 392 11.83 10.00 -9.57
C GLY A 392 11.87 9.38 -8.16
N LEU A 393 12.60 10.03 -7.25
CA LEU A 393 12.82 9.56 -5.88
C LEU A 393 11.61 9.72 -4.93
N GLY A 394 10.54 10.40 -5.36
CA GLY A 394 9.45 10.84 -4.48
C GLY A 394 8.59 9.72 -3.88
N ALA A 395 8.66 8.50 -4.41
CA ALA A 395 7.79 7.38 -4.03
C ALA A 395 8.55 6.06 -3.77
N VAL A 396 9.82 6.13 -3.34
CA VAL A 396 10.61 4.93 -3.00
C VAL A 396 10.01 4.23 -1.77
N GLU A 397 9.40 3.05 -1.99
CA GLU A 397 8.88 2.20 -0.93
C GLU A 397 9.99 1.31 -0.34
N PHE A 398 9.85 0.90 0.92
CA PHE A 398 10.74 -0.09 1.56
C PHE A 398 10.94 -1.34 0.67
N TRP A 399 9.86 -1.84 0.07
CA TRP A 399 9.92 -3.00 -0.82
C TRP A 399 10.77 -2.75 -2.06
N THR A 400 10.66 -1.57 -2.69
CA THR A 400 11.46 -1.21 -3.86
C THR A 400 12.97 -1.20 -3.55
N VAL A 401 13.35 -0.80 -2.32
CA VAL A 401 14.74 -0.86 -1.85
C VAL A 401 15.20 -2.32 -1.66
N MET A 402 14.38 -3.17 -1.04
CA MET A 402 14.69 -4.59 -0.86
C MET A 402 14.81 -5.34 -2.19
N ASP A 403 13.98 -4.98 -3.18
CA ASP A 403 14.04 -5.53 -4.53
C ASP A 403 15.33 -5.11 -5.23
N LEU A 404 15.68 -3.81 -5.21
CA LEU A 404 16.93 -3.30 -5.78
C LEU A 404 18.19 -3.96 -5.18
N PHE A 405 18.20 -4.25 -3.88
CA PHE A 405 19.30 -5.01 -3.26
C PHE A 405 19.34 -6.47 -3.72
N THR A 406 18.17 -7.12 -3.84
CA THR A 406 18.05 -8.52 -4.31
C THR A 406 18.54 -8.64 -5.76
N ASP A 407 18.03 -7.78 -6.64
CA ASP A 407 18.38 -7.70 -8.05
C ASP A 407 19.84 -7.29 -8.28
N GLY A 408 20.35 -6.32 -7.53
CA GLY A 408 21.75 -5.90 -7.61
C GLY A 408 22.71 -7.04 -7.27
N LEU A 409 22.41 -7.83 -6.22
CA LEU A 409 23.21 -8.99 -5.84
C LEU A 409 23.05 -10.17 -6.83
N LEU A 410 21.85 -10.41 -7.36
CA LEU A 410 21.61 -11.38 -8.44
C LEU A 410 22.39 -11.01 -9.72
N PHE A 411 22.37 -9.73 -10.12
CA PHE A 411 23.09 -9.22 -11.27
C PHE A 411 24.62 -9.34 -11.09
N VAL A 412 25.16 -8.97 -9.92
CA VAL A 412 26.58 -9.16 -9.60
C VAL A 412 26.96 -10.66 -9.62
N SER A 413 26.11 -11.53 -9.07
CA SER A 413 26.30 -12.98 -9.13
C SER A 413 26.31 -13.49 -10.58
N PHE A 414 25.39 -13.02 -11.42
CA PHE A 414 25.32 -13.36 -12.85
C PHE A 414 26.58 -12.90 -13.60
N CYS A 415 27.04 -11.67 -13.36
CA CYS A 415 28.29 -11.16 -13.93
C CYS A 415 29.50 -12.03 -13.56
N PHE A 416 29.62 -12.47 -12.31
CA PHE A 416 30.68 -13.42 -11.91
C PHE A 416 30.50 -14.80 -12.55
N ARG A 417 29.26 -15.28 -12.74
CA ARG A 417 29.00 -16.56 -13.41
C ARG A 417 29.37 -16.52 -14.90
N VAL A 418 29.04 -15.45 -15.61
CA VAL A 418 29.50 -15.22 -17.00
C VAL A 418 31.03 -15.07 -17.06
N ALA A 419 31.64 -14.33 -16.13
CA ALA A 419 33.09 -14.19 -16.06
C ALA A 419 33.82 -15.52 -15.79
N SER A 420 33.23 -16.43 -15.01
CA SER A 420 33.72 -17.80 -14.84
C SER A 420 33.80 -18.52 -16.18
N PHE A 421 32.70 -18.61 -16.94
CA PHE A 421 32.67 -19.30 -18.25
C PHE A 421 33.61 -18.72 -19.31
N VAL A 422 33.86 -17.40 -19.30
CA VAL A 422 34.81 -16.76 -20.23
C VAL A 422 36.26 -17.03 -19.80
N SER A 423 36.54 -17.04 -18.50
CA SER A 423 37.89 -17.26 -17.97
C SER A 423 38.32 -18.73 -18.00
N HIS A 424 39.61 -18.99 -18.15
CA HIS A 424 40.15 -20.35 -18.24
C HIS A 424 41.17 -20.64 -17.12
N GLY A 425 41.19 -21.88 -16.63
CA GLY A 425 42.02 -22.29 -15.48
C GLY A 425 41.54 -21.72 -14.14
N LYS A 426 42.43 -21.68 -13.13
CA LYS A 426 42.15 -21.34 -11.71
C LYS A 426 41.34 -20.05 -11.46
N ARG A 427 41.28 -19.14 -12.44
CA ARG A 427 40.49 -17.91 -12.36
C ARG A 427 38.98 -18.17 -12.51
N SER A 428 38.59 -19.21 -13.26
CA SER A 428 37.19 -19.64 -13.37
C SER A 428 36.67 -20.10 -12.02
N ASP A 429 37.35 -21.04 -11.37
CA ASP A 429 37.01 -21.58 -10.05
C ASP A 429 36.83 -20.45 -9.01
N SER A 430 37.66 -19.40 -9.12
CA SER A 430 37.63 -18.21 -8.27
C SER A 430 36.44 -17.28 -8.55
N TYR A 431 35.98 -17.20 -9.79
CA TYR A 431 34.78 -16.44 -10.16
C TYR A 431 33.49 -17.24 -9.93
N GLU A 432 33.51 -18.56 -10.13
CA GLU A 432 32.41 -19.48 -9.79
C GLU A 432 32.13 -19.44 -8.28
N LEU A 433 33.17 -19.54 -7.44
CA LEU A 433 33.03 -19.42 -5.99
C LEU A 433 32.41 -18.06 -5.58
N ARG A 434 32.84 -16.96 -6.21
CA ARG A 434 32.27 -15.63 -5.94
C ARG A 434 30.81 -15.51 -6.36
N ALA A 435 30.43 -16.06 -7.51
CA ALA A 435 29.03 -16.11 -7.93
C ALA A 435 28.17 -16.83 -6.88
N PHE A 436 28.56 -18.04 -6.46
CA PHE A 436 27.82 -18.77 -5.43
C PHE A 436 27.84 -18.08 -4.04
N GLN A 437 28.89 -17.33 -3.69
CA GLN A 437 28.90 -16.49 -2.49
C GLN A 437 27.87 -15.35 -2.56
N PHE A 438 27.80 -14.60 -3.67
CA PHE A 438 26.77 -13.58 -3.85
C PHE A 438 25.35 -14.19 -3.88
N LEU A 439 25.17 -15.32 -4.55
CA LEU A 439 23.89 -16.06 -4.57
C LEU A 439 23.46 -16.54 -3.17
N ALA A 440 24.40 -16.87 -2.28
CA ALA A 440 24.11 -17.18 -0.88
C ALA A 440 23.70 -15.93 -0.09
N CYS A 441 24.33 -14.77 -0.35
CA CYS A 441 23.92 -13.48 0.25
C CYS A 441 22.54 -13.00 -0.23
N VAL A 442 22.09 -13.40 -1.43
CA VAL A 442 20.72 -13.16 -1.92
C VAL A 442 19.67 -13.95 -1.14
N ALA A 443 19.99 -15.15 -0.65
CA ALA A 443 18.99 -16.07 -0.11
C ALA A 443 18.14 -15.48 1.03
N PRO A 444 18.70 -14.80 2.06
CA PRO A 444 17.89 -14.17 3.10
C PRO A 444 16.93 -13.10 2.57
N LEU A 445 17.31 -12.34 1.54
CA LEU A 445 16.48 -11.28 0.96
C LEU A 445 15.26 -11.87 0.23
N ILE A 446 15.45 -12.94 -0.54
CA ILE A 446 14.35 -13.69 -1.18
C ILE A 446 13.41 -14.29 -0.12
N TRP A 447 13.95 -14.82 0.99
CA TRP A 447 13.11 -15.31 2.11
C TRP A 447 12.37 -14.19 2.85
N VAL A 448 12.87 -12.95 2.86
CA VAL A 448 12.12 -11.78 3.35
C VAL A 448 11.06 -11.31 2.35
N GLN A 449 11.34 -11.35 1.04
CA GLN A 449 10.35 -11.10 -0.02
C GLN A 449 9.14 -12.06 0.04
N LEU A 450 9.27 -13.24 0.64
CA LEU A 450 8.13 -14.15 0.90
C LEU A 450 7.00 -13.47 1.69
N LEU A 451 7.29 -12.47 2.53
CA LEU A 451 6.27 -11.70 3.25
C LEU A 451 5.31 -10.98 2.30
N LYS A 452 5.77 -10.57 1.11
CA LYS A 452 4.91 -10.00 0.05
C LYS A 452 3.82 -10.98 -0.39
N VAL A 453 4.11 -12.29 -0.42
CA VAL A 453 3.09 -13.31 -0.77
C VAL A 453 1.99 -13.39 0.29
N PHE A 454 2.32 -13.12 1.55
CA PHE A 454 1.38 -13.19 2.67
C PHE A 454 0.59 -11.90 2.91
N ASP A 455 0.97 -10.77 2.32
CA ASP A 455 0.29 -9.48 2.56
C ASP A 455 -1.20 -9.46 2.14
N GLY A 456 -1.61 -10.38 1.25
CA GLY A 456 -2.99 -10.55 0.79
C GLY A 456 -3.89 -11.24 1.82
N PHE A 457 -3.32 -11.72 2.94
CA PHE A 457 -4.07 -12.11 4.13
C PHE A 457 -4.03 -10.96 5.13
N VAL A 458 -5.20 -10.41 5.48
CA VAL A 458 -5.38 -9.26 6.38
C VAL A 458 -4.42 -9.30 7.58
N TYR A 459 -4.41 -10.40 8.34
CA TYR A 459 -3.54 -10.56 9.51
C TYR A 459 -2.03 -10.35 9.22
N PHE A 460 -1.49 -10.93 8.15
CA PHE A 460 -0.07 -10.82 7.80
C PHE A 460 0.26 -9.49 7.13
N GLY A 461 -0.67 -8.94 6.33
CA GLY A 461 -0.54 -7.59 5.77
C GLY A 461 -0.49 -6.54 6.87
N THR A 462 -1.45 -6.56 7.80
CA THR A 462 -1.49 -5.68 8.98
C THR A 462 -0.21 -5.77 9.82
N LEU A 463 0.26 -6.98 10.16
CA LEU A 463 1.53 -7.15 10.89
C LEU A 463 2.74 -6.59 10.14
N THR A 464 2.79 -6.80 8.82
CA THR A 464 3.87 -6.30 7.96
C THR A 464 3.87 -4.77 7.94
N VAL A 465 2.71 -4.14 7.78
CA VAL A 465 2.53 -2.68 7.79
C VAL A 465 2.90 -2.07 9.15
N ILE A 466 2.52 -2.73 10.26
CA ILE A 466 2.96 -2.33 11.62
C ILE A 466 4.49 -2.33 11.71
N ILE A 467 5.14 -3.43 11.35
CA ILE A 467 6.61 -3.58 11.43
C ILE A 467 7.32 -2.51 10.59
N LEU A 468 6.89 -2.29 9.34
CA LEU A 468 7.49 -1.29 8.45
C LEU A 468 7.29 0.15 8.96
N ARG A 469 6.13 0.46 9.54
CA ARG A 469 5.87 1.77 10.15
C ARG A 469 6.73 2.00 11.39
N MET A 470 6.87 1.00 12.27
CA MET A 470 7.77 1.04 13.43
C MET A 470 9.24 1.27 13.03
N PHE A 471 9.71 0.64 11.92
CA PHE A 471 11.05 0.90 11.39
C PHE A 471 11.21 2.33 10.85
N LYS A 472 10.18 2.87 10.18
CA LYS A 472 10.19 4.26 9.69
C LYS A 472 10.24 5.27 10.84
N GLU A 473 9.42 5.06 11.88
CA GLU A 473 9.35 5.95 13.05
C GLU A 473 10.62 5.88 13.91
N SER A 474 11.26 4.70 14.01
CA SER A 474 12.55 4.52 14.71
C SER A 474 13.79 4.90 13.89
N ALA A 475 13.67 5.32 12.63
CA ALA A 475 14.82 5.68 11.78
C ALA A 475 15.69 6.82 12.36
N ILE A 476 15.07 7.76 13.09
CA ILE A 476 15.79 8.82 13.83
C ILE A 476 16.68 8.22 14.92
N PHE A 477 16.21 7.17 15.59
CA PHE A 477 16.98 6.45 16.60
C PHE A 477 18.15 5.67 15.97
N PHE A 478 17.92 4.97 14.85
CA PHE A 478 19.01 4.34 14.09
C PHE A 478 20.06 5.34 13.63
N THR A 479 19.67 6.58 13.29
CA THR A 479 20.61 7.66 12.95
C THR A 479 21.47 8.07 14.15
N LEU A 480 20.88 8.20 15.35
CA LEU A 480 21.62 8.45 16.60
C LEU A 480 22.60 7.29 16.92
N LEU A 481 22.14 6.05 16.75
CA LEU A 481 22.93 4.84 16.99
C LEU A 481 24.15 4.75 16.06
N ALA A 482 23.96 5.05 14.77
CA ALA A 482 25.04 5.13 13.79
C ALA A 482 26.04 6.26 14.11
N LEU A 483 25.56 7.44 14.53
CA LEU A 483 26.41 8.55 14.95
C LEU A 483 27.30 8.16 16.15
N VAL A 484 26.73 7.45 17.13
CA VAL A 484 27.49 6.92 18.28
C VAL A 484 28.53 5.89 17.82
N MET A 485 28.17 4.94 16.95
CA MET A 485 29.12 3.96 16.40
C MET A 485 30.28 4.64 15.66
N VAL A 486 30.01 5.63 14.81
CA VAL A 486 31.04 6.39 14.08
C VAL A 486 31.91 7.20 15.04
N GLY A 487 31.34 7.82 16.07
CA GLY A 487 32.08 8.58 17.08
C GLY A 487 33.07 7.72 17.87
N PHE A 488 32.64 6.53 18.33
CA PHE A 488 33.52 5.58 19.01
C PHE A 488 34.52 4.93 18.03
N GLY A 489 34.13 4.58 16.80
CA GLY A 489 35.04 4.06 15.77
C GLY A 489 36.15 5.03 15.41
N HIS A 490 35.84 6.32 15.28
CA HIS A 490 36.86 7.37 15.12
C HIS A 490 37.81 7.45 16.32
N ALA A 491 37.31 7.27 17.56
CA ALA A 491 38.15 7.25 18.75
C ALA A 491 39.07 6.00 18.84
N PHE A 492 38.62 4.82 18.37
CA PHE A 492 39.48 3.64 18.24
C PHE A 492 40.54 3.81 17.13
N LEU A 493 40.17 4.38 15.98
CA LEU A 493 41.12 4.71 14.91
C LEU A 493 42.18 5.73 15.37
N ALA A 494 41.78 6.73 16.16
CA ALA A 494 42.70 7.71 16.74
C ALA A 494 43.66 7.09 17.78
N LEU A 495 43.27 5.99 18.42
CA LEU A 495 44.08 5.28 19.40
C LEU A 495 45.10 4.35 18.73
N ASP A 496 44.71 3.55 17.73
CA ASP A 496 45.66 2.77 16.91
C ASP A 496 46.66 3.68 16.17
N ALA A 497 46.21 4.82 15.65
CA ALA A 497 47.08 5.81 15.01
C ALA A 497 48.11 6.45 15.96
N ALA A 498 47.92 6.33 17.28
CA ALA A 498 48.82 6.82 18.32
C ALA A 498 49.71 5.73 18.93
N ASP A 499 49.47 4.45 18.62
CA ASP A 499 50.24 3.31 19.12
C ASP A 499 51.40 2.96 18.17
N GLU A 500 52.49 2.41 18.70
CA GLU A 500 53.65 2.02 17.87
C GLU A 500 53.44 0.64 17.20
N SER A 501 52.66 -0.24 17.83
CA SER A 501 52.29 -1.56 17.32
C SER A 501 50.97 -1.53 16.53
N ARG A 502 50.99 -0.91 15.35
CA ARG A 502 49.85 -0.91 14.42
C ARG A 502 49.38 -2.33 14.09
N VAL A 503 48.09 -2.57 14.19
CA VAL A 503 47.50 -3.87 13.84
C VAL A 503 47.19 -3.94 12.33
N ASP A 504 47.42 -5.10 11.70
CA ASP A 504 47.07 -5.29 10.29
C ASP A 504 45.53 -5.34 10.11
N ASN A 505 45.00 -4.50 9.22
CA ASN A 505 43.56 -4.37 8.90
C ASN A 505 42.66 -3.84 10.04
N VAL A 506 43.20 -2.92 10.87
CA VAL A 506 42.49 -2.21 11.96
C VAL A 506 41.07 -1.78 11.63
N GLU A 507 40.84 -1.14 10.47
CA GLU A 507 39.52 -0.64 10.08
C GLU A 507 38.44 -1.73 10.09
N VAL A 508 38.78 -2.91 9.56
CA VAL A 508 37.86 -4.07 9.52
C VAL A 508 37.65 -4.62 10.94
N LYS A 509 38.73 -4.74 11.73
CA LYS A 509 38.66 -5.24 13.12
C LYS A 509 37.84 -4.33 14.04
N ILE A 510 37.96 -3.01 13.89
CA ILE A 510 37.14 -2.03 14.64
C ILE A 510 35.67 -2.17 14.26
N ILE A 511 35.35 -2.21 12.96
CA ILE A 511 33.96 -2.34 12.49
C ILE A 511 33.33 -3.63 13.00
N ASP A 512 34.06 -4.74 12.96
CA ASP A 512 33.61 -6.05 13.45
C ASP A 512 33.32 -6.02 14.97
N VAL A 513 34.29 -5.58 15.78
CA VAL A 513 34.15 -5.46 17.26
C VAL A 513 32.99 -4.54 17.66
N LEU A 514 32.82 -3.38 17.00
CA LEU A 514 31.73 -2.44 17.29
C LEU A 514 30.36 -3.00 16.88
N THR A 515 30.28 -3.69 15.73
CA THR A 515 29.04 -4.28 15.23
C THR A 515 28.63 -5.49 16.07
N GLN A 516 29.57 -6.39 16.39
CA GLN A 516 29.30 -7.56 17.22
C GLN A 516 28.84 -7.16 18.63
N SER A 517 29.48 -6.14 19.22
CA SER A 517 29.07 -5.55 20.50
C SER A 517 27.68 -4.90 20.45
N LEU A 518 27.36 -4.15 19.40
CA LEU A 518 26.02 -3.58 19.22
C LEU A 518 24.93 -4.65 19.15
N LEU A 519 25.22 -5.79 18.51
CA LEU A 519 24.31 -6.94 18.43
C LEU A 519 24.25 -7.78 19.72
N GLY A 520 24.83 -7.29 20.83
CA GLY A 520 24.83 -7.95 22.14
C GLY A 520 25.91 -9.02 22.32
N GLY A 521 26.73 -9.28 21.30
CA GLY A 521 27.85 -10.22 21.33
C GLY A 521 29.18 -9.55 21.71
N ALA A 522 29.19 -8.69 22.73
CA ALA A 522 30.41 -7.96 23.12
C ALA A 522 31.54 -8.91 23.55
N ASP A 523 32.65 -8.88 22.80
CA ASP A 523 33.86 -9.65 23.06
C ASP A 523 34.94 -8.73 23.65
N PHE A 524 35.36 -9.05 24.87
CA PHE A 524 36.38 -8.31 25.61
C PHE A 524 37.80 -8.90 25.40
N GLU A 525 37.92 -10.13 24.88
CA GLU A 525 39.21 -10.76 24.57
C GLU A 525 39.85 -10.11 23.33
N LEU A 526 39.05 -9.76 22.32
CA LEU A 526 39.50 -9.04 21.11
C LEU A 526 40.15 -7.67 21.39
N THR A 527 39.92 -7.09 22.57
CA THR A 527 40.47 -5.81 23.06
C THR A 527 41.62 -5.94 24.06
N ASN A 528 42.04 -7.15 24.45
CA ASN A 528 43.07 -7.32 25.47
C ASN A 528 44.51 -7.14 24.92
N GLU A 529 45.29 -6.35 25.66
CA GLU A 529 46.75 -6.10 25.60
C GLU A 529 47.37 -5.72 24.24
N ASP A 530 47.24 -6.52 23.18
CA ASP A 530 47.94 -6.34 21.89
C ASP A 530 47.15 -5.53 20.83
N ALA A 531 45.94 -5.05 21.15
CA ALA A 531 44.96 -4.64 20.13
C ALA A 531 44.73 -3.13 19.95
N PHE A 532 44.60 -2.37 21.05
CA PHE A 532 44.12 -0.97 21.05
C PHE A 532 44.57 -0.20 22.30
N GLY A 533 45.88 -0.11 22.56
CA GLY A 533 46.46 0.75 23.61
C GLY A 533 45.87 0.60 25.03
N TYR A 534 46.38 -0.36 25.81
CA TYR A 534 46.04 -0.45 27.23
C TYR A 534 46.54 0.79 28.01
N PRO A 535 45.74 1.42 28.90
CA PRO A 535 44.40 1.03 29.35
C PRO A 535 43.24 1.70 28.61
N TYR A 536 43.51 2.71 27.78
CA TYR A 536 42.49 3.64 27.30
C TYR A 536 41.46 2.99 26.36
N GLY A 537 41.87 2.09 25.46
CA GLY A 537 40.94 1.41 24.56
C GLY A 537 39.94 0.52 25.30
N HIS A 538 40.37 -0.10 26.39
CA HIS A 538 39.52 -0.95 27.22
C HIS A 538 38.47 -0.14 28.01
N ILE A 539 38.87 1.03 28.53
CA ILE A 539 37.94 2.00 29.17
C ILE A 539 36.94 2.54 28.13
N LEU A 540 37.41 2.88 26.93
CA LEU A 540 36.58 3.35 25.82
C LEU A 540 35.58 2.27 25.37
N TYR A 541 35.99 1.00 25.32
CA TYR A 541 35.11 -0.12 24.97
C TYR A 541 34.05 -0.39 26.03
N TYR A 542 34.39 -0.33 27.33
CA TYR A 542 33.38 -0.39 28.39
C TYR A 542 32.38 0.78 28.32
N ALA A 543 32.85 1.99 28.01
CA ALA A 543 31.97 3.14 27.79
C ALA A 543 31.05 2.93 26.57
N TYR A 544 31.58 2.39 25.47
CA TYR A 544 30.80 2.02 24.29
C TYR A 544 29.70 1.00 24.63
N CYS A 545 30.06 -0.15 25.20
CA CYS A 545 29.13 -1.22 25.56
C CYS A 545 28.05 -0.75 26.56
N PHE A 546 28.39 0.16 27.48
CA PHE A 546 27.41 0.76 28.39
C PHE A 546 26.44 1.69 27.63
N VAL A 547 26.93 2.56 26.75
CA VAL A 547 26.07 3.45 25.95
C VAL A 547 25.21 2.67 24.96
N THR A 548 25.74 1.68 24.25
CA THR A 548 24.99 0.93 23.23
C THR A 548 24.07 -0.12 23.83
N ALA A 549 24.61 -1.10 24.58
CA ALA A 549 23.84 -2.26 25.02
C ALA A 549 22.99 -1.99 26.27
N VAL A 550 23.40 -1.08 27.17
CA VAL A 550 22.64 -0.79 28.41
C VAL A 550 21.70 0.41 28.24
N ILE A 551 22.13 1.48 27.57
CA ILE A 551 21.29 2.67 27.39
C ILE A 551 20.48 2.59 26.08
N LEU A 552 21.15 2.61 24.92
CA LEU A 552 20.48 2.77 23.64
C LEU A 552 19.58 1.57 23.27
N LEU A 553 20.04 0.33 23.46
CA LEU A 553 19.23 -0.86 23.12
C LEU A 553 17.94 -0.95 23.95
N ASN A 554 17.97 -0.57 25.23
CA ASN A 554 16.78 -0.52 26.08
C ASN A 554 15.83 0.63 25.68
N ILE A 555 16.36 1.78 25.28
CA ILE A 555 15.53 2.88 24.73
C ILE A 555 14.91 2.48 23.39
N LEU A 556 15.62 1.76 22.52
CA LEU A 556 15.07 1.22 21.26
C LEU A 556 13.90 0.26 21.51
N ILE A 557 14.02 -0.65 22.48
CA ILE A 557 12.94 -1.55 22.89
C ILE A 557 11.73 -0.77 23.41
N ALA A 558 11.96 0.25 24.26
CA ALA A 558 10.88 1.09 24.77
C ALA A 558 10.18 1.90 23.65
N PHE A 559 10.95 2.47 22.73
CA PHE A 559 10.44 3.25 21.60
C PHE A 559 9.64 2.36 20.62
N PHE A 560 10.11 1.15 20.32
CA PHE A 560 9.32 0.15 19.59
C PHE A 560 8.05 -0.25 20.35
N GLY A 561 8.07 -0.30 21.69
CA GLY A 561 6.87 -0.53 22.50
C GLY A 561 5.79 0.54 22.30
N THR A 562 6.17 1.82 22.29
CA THR A 562 5.24 2.93 22.00
C THR A 562 4.75 2.90 20.55
N ALA A 563 5.66 2.84 19.59
CA ALA A 563 5.32 2.80 18.17
C ALA A 563 4.47 1.58 17.78
N TYR A 564 4.61 0.45 18.48
CA TYR A 564 3.73 -0.70 18.27
C TYR A 564 2.27 -0.38 18.67
N SER A 565 2.05 0.17 19.87
CA SER A 565 0.71 0.53 20.34
C SER A 565 0.03 1.57 19.44
N ASP A 566 0.74 2.66 19.12
CA ASP A 566 0.22 3.77 18.32
C ASP A 566 -0.22 3.34 16.90
N VAL A 567 0.37 2.26 16.36
CA VAL A 567 0.00 1.71 15.05
C VAL A 567 -1.06 0.60 15.17
N VAL A 568 -1.04 -0.19 16.25
CA VAL A 568 -2.05 -1.23 16.52
C VAL A 568 -3.45 -0.64 16.71
N ASP A 569 -3.57 0.47 17.44
CA ASP A 569 -4.86 1.13 17.66
C ASP A 569 -5.50 1.68 16.37
N SER A 570 -4.70 1.87 15.30
CA SER A 570 -5.16 2.29 13.96
C SER A 570 -5.09 1.18 12.91
N ALA A 571 -4.81 -0.07 13.31
CA ALA A 571 -4.36 -1.14 12.41
C ALA A 571 -5.26 -1.40 11.19
N ASP A 572 -6.59 -1.42 11.39
CA ASP A 572 -7.56 -1.68 10.33
C ASP A 572 -7.62 -0.55 9.29
N GLU A 573 -7.51 0.72 9.73
CA GLU A 573 -7.48 1.87 8.82
C GLU A 573 -6.20 1.90 7.99
N VAL A 574 -5.05 1.64 8.62
CA VAL A 574 -3.75 1.65 7.94
C VAL A 574 -3.63 0.45 6.98
N TYR A 575 -4.14 -0.74 7.34
CA TYR A 575 -4.23 -1.86 6.41
C TYR A 575 -5.18 -1.58 5.24
N ALA A 576 -6.34 -0.95 5.49
CA ALA A 576 -7.26 -0.56 4.43
C ALA A 576 -6.62 0.42 3.44
N ALA A 577 -5.88 1.43 3.95
CA ALA A 577 -5.14 2.36 3.11
C ALA A 577 -4.03 1.68 2.31
N PHE A 578 -3.25 0.78 2.93
CA PHE A 578 -2.23 -0.02 2.25
C PHE A 578 -2.82 -0.90 1.14
N PHE A 579 -3.97 -1.55 1.38
CA PHE A 579 -4.65 -2.34 0.35
C PHE A 579 -5.14 -1.47 -0.82
N CYS A 580 -5.72 -0.30 -0.55
CA CYS A 580 -6.10 0.67 -1.59
C CYS A 580 -4.88 1.13 -2.41
N GLN A 581 -3.79 1.50 -1.75
CA GLN A 581 -2.52 1.88 -2.38
C GLN A 581 -2.00 0.75 -3.29
N LYS A 582 -1.95 -0.49 -2.80
CA LYS A 582 -1.47 -1.67 -3.55
C LYS A 582 -2.32 -1.94 -4.79
N VAL A 583 -3.65 -1.93 -4.67
CA VAL A 583 -4.56 -2.23 -5.80
C VAL A 583 -4.49 -1.14 -6.86
N VAL A 584 -4.45 0.14 -6.47
CA VAL A 584 -4.34 1.24 -7.44
C VAL A 584 -2.95 1.30 -8.08
N ALA A 585 -1.87 0.98 -7.35
CA ALA A 585 -0.53 0.87 -7.93
C ALA A 585 -0.46 -0.14 -9.09
N MET A 586 -1.22 -1.25 -9.02
CA MET A 586 -1.34 -2.23 -10.12
C MET A 586 -2.12 -1.71 -11.34
N VAL A 587 -2.86 -0.61 -11.23
CA VAL A 587 -3.82 -0.12 -12.27
C VAL A 587 -3.54 1.33 -12.71
N ARG A 588 -2.63 2.04 -12.05
CA ARG A 588 -2.25 3.42 -12.35
C ARG A 588 -1.53 3.56 -13.71
N ALA A 589 -0.60 2.64 -13.99
CA ALA A 589 0.18 2.58 -15.24
C ALA A 589 0.33 1.12 -15.73
N PRO A 590 -0.80 0.46 -16.06
CA PRO A 590 -0.80 -0.94 -16.48
C PRO A 590 -0.45 -1.06 -17.96
N ASP A 591 0.18 -2.16 -18.32
CA ASP A 591 0.49 -2.47 -19.71
C ASP A 591 -0.76 -2.99 -20.44
N GLN A 592 -0.99 -2.56 -21.68
CA GLN A 592 -2.16 -2.97 -22.48
C GLN A 592 -2.23 -4.50 -22.65
N PHE A 593 -1.07 -5.15 -22.63
CA PHE A 593 -0.92 -6.60 -22.65
C PHE A 593 -0.06 -7.00 -21.44
N VAL A 594 -0.67 -7.63 -20.42
CA VAL A 594 0.09 -8.10 -19.26
C VAL A 594 0.92 -9.34 -19.60
N TYR A 595 2.23 -9.27 -19.37
CA TYR A 595 3.16 -10.40 -19.40
C TYR A 595 3.90 -10.52 -18.07
N ALA A 596 3.50 -11.47 -17.22
CA ALA A 596 4.20 -11.76 -15.96
C ALA A 596 5.63 -12.28 -16.18
N ALA A 597 6.59 -11.90 -15.35
CA ALA A 597 7.95 -12.43 -15.40
C ALA A 597 7.97 -13.98 -15.24
N PRO A 598 8.78 -14.73 -16.02
CA PRO A 598 9.79 -14.28 -16.99
C PRO A 598 9.29 -14.05 -18.43
N PHE A 599 7.98 -14.15 -18.69
CA PHE A 599 7.45 -14.06 -20.04
C PHE A 599 7.48 -12.62 -20.60
N ASN A 600 7.66 -11.61 -19.74
CA ASN A 600 8.01 -10.24 -20.12
C ASN A 600 9.28 -10.14 -21.00
N LEU A 601 10.24 -11.06 -20.86
CA LEU A 601 11.42 -11.12 -21.74
C LEU A 601 11.04 -11.45 -23.19
N LEU A 602 10.01 -12.27 -23.41
CA LEU A 602 9.51 -12.53 -24.76
C LEU A 602 8.88 -11.28 -25.35
N GLU A 603 8.10 -10.54 -24.54
CA GLU A 603 7.54 -9.26 -24.96
C GLU A 603 8.65 -8.27 -25.37
N ALA A 604 9.58 -7.99 -24.45
CA ALA A 604 10.63 -6.99 -24.64
C ALA A 604 11.56 -7.30 -25.84
N PHE A 605 11.95 -8.56 -26.06
CA PHE A 605 12.93 -8.92 -27.10
C PHE A 605 12.32 -9.41 -28.42
N VAL A 606 11.06 -9.88 -28.44
CA VAL A 606 10.46 -10.48 -29.65
C VAL A 606 9.19 -9.77 -30.11
N ILE A 607 8.38 -9.24 -29.19
CA ILE A 607 7.05 -8.71 -29.52
C ILE A 607 7.07 -7.19 -29.69
N ALA A 608 7.63 -6.45 -28.73
CA ALA A 608 7.73 -4.99 -28.81
C ALA A 608 8.47 -4.48 -30.08
N PRO A 609 9.57 -5.12 -30.56
CA PRO A 609 10.19 -4.74 -31.83
C PRO A 609 9.29 -4.94 -33.07
N LEU A 610 8.25 -5.77 -32.98
CA LEU A 610 7.28 -5.99 -34.06
C LEU A 610 6.20 -4.90 -34.11
N GLU A 611 6.01 -4.10 -33.05
CA GLU A 611 5.06 -2.98 -33.05
C GLU A 611 5.42 -1.93 -34.12
N TRP A 612 6.71 -1.69 -34.35
CA TRP A 612 7.19 -0.78 -35.40
C TRP A 612 7.01 -1.32 -36.83
N VAL A 613 6.59 -2.57 -36.99
CA VAL A 613 6.48 -3.28 -38.28
C VAL A 613 5.03 -3.63 -38.64
N LEU A 614 4.15 -3.82 -37.63
CA LEU A 614 2.78 -4.27 -37.82
C LEU A 614 1.73 -3.19 -37.48
N PRO A 615 0.61 -3.11 -38.22
CA PRO A 615 -0.49 -2.23 -37.85
C PRO A 615 -1.16 -2.70 -36.54
N HIS A 616 -1.62 -1.76 -35.71
CA HIS A 616 -2.14 -2.01 -34.35
C HIS A 616 -3.17 -3.16 -34.26
N GLU A 617 -4.07 -3.30 -35.24
CA GLU A 617 -5.02 -4.42 -35.26
C GLU A 617 -4.35 -5.80 -35.32
N THR A 618 -3.29 -5.95 -36.12
CA THR A 618 -2.58 -7.22 -36.28
C THR A 618 -1.63 -7.46 -35.10
N TYR A 619 -1.04 -6.38 -34.56
CA TYR A 619 -0.27 -6.42 -33.32
C TYR A 619 -1.13 -6.90 -32.13
N ALA A 620 -2.32 -6.31 -31.94
CA ALA A 620 -3.26 -6.75 -30.89
C ALA A 620 -3.72 -8.21 -31.07
N LYS A 621 -3.95 -8.67 -32.32
CA LYS A 621 -4.29 -10.07 -32.62
C LYS A 621 -3.12 -11.02 -32.34
N LEU A 622 -1.87 -10.60 -32.58
CA LEU A 622 -0.66 -11.35 -32.25
C LEU A 622 -0.54 -11.49 -30.73
N ASN A 623 -0.61 -10.39 -29.98
CA ASN A 623 -0.45 -10.39 -28.52
C ASN A 623 -1.56 -11.21 -27.84
N TYR A 624 -2.81 -11.03 -28.26
CA TYR A 624 -3.95 -11.84 -27.80
C TYR A 624 -3.68 -13.35 -28.01
N SER A 625 -3.15 -13.74 -29.17
CA SER A 625 -2.82 -15.13 -29.49
C SER A 625 -1.68 -15.67 -28.61
N VAL A 626 -0.59 -14.90 -28.47
CA VAL A 626 0.58 -15.29 -27.65
C VAL A 626 0.19 -15.41 -26.17
N GLN A 627 -0.53 -14.44 -25.61
CA GLN A 627 -1.03 -14.51 -24.23
C GLN A 627 -2.00 -15.68 -24.02
N SER A 628 -2.92 -15.93 -24.97
CA SER A 628 -3.84 -17.08 -24.90
C SER A 628 -3.11 -18.43 -24.84
N VAL A 629 -1.93 -18.53 -25.47
CA VAL A 629 -1.11 -19.76 -25.48
C VAL A 629 -0.23 -19.85 -24.23
N LEU A 630 0.52 -18.80 -23.89
CA LEU A 630 1.43 -18.81 -22.73
C LEU A 630 0.66 -18.95 -21.41
N PHE A 631 -0.40 -18.16 -21.25
CA PHE A 631 -1.21 -18.13 -20.02
C PHE A 631 -2.43 -19.05 -20.11
N ALA A 632 -2.45 -20.02 -21.03
CA ALA A 632 -3.55 -20.97 -21.20
C ALA A 632 -3.95 -21.66 -19.88
N LEU A 633 -2.98 -22.10 -19.07
CA LEU A 633 -3.24 -22.76 -17.79
C LEU A 633 -3.95 -21.83 -16.77
N PRO A 634 -3.38 -20.66 -16.37
CA PRO A 634 -4.08 -19.75 -15.48
C PRO A 634 -5.39 -19.21 -16.08
N LEU A 635 -5.47 -18.92 -17.37
CA LEU A 635 -6.71 -18.47 -18.03
C LEU A 635 -7.82 -19.54 -17.99
N MET A 636 -7.50 -20.83 -18.12
CA MET A 636 -8.47 -21.90 -17.91
C MET A 636 -8.93 -21.99 -16.44
N CYS A 637 -8.02 -21.80 -15.48
CA CYS A 637 -8.38 -21.75 -14.05
C CYS A 637 -9.27 -20.55 -13.71
N ILE A 638 -8.98 -19.37 -14.28
CA ILE A 638 -9.78 -18.15 -14.15
C ILE A 638 -11.16 -18.37 -14.77
N ALA A 639 -11.25 -18.81 -16.02
CA ALA A 639 -12.54 -19.07 -16.69
C ALA A 639 -13.37 -20.16 -15.98
N PHE A 640 -12.73 -21.16 -15.36
CA PHE A 640 -13.42 -22.15 -14.52
C PHE A 640 -13.93 -21.55 -13.20
N TYR A 641 -13.15 -20.69 -12.56
CA TYR A 641 -13.56 -19.96 -11.36
C TYR A 641 -14.72 -18.99 -11.68
N GLU A 642 -14.57 -18.13 -12.69
CA GLU A 642 -15.60 -17.15 -13.07
C GLU A 642 -16.89 -17.81 -13.54
N SER A 643 -16.84 -18.82 -14.42
CA SER A 643 -18.06 -19.53 -14.83
C SER A 643 -18.72 -20.32 -13.69
N ARG A 644 -17.96 -20.75 -12.67
CA ARG A 644 -18.54 -21.34 -11.45
C ARG A 644 -19.13 -20.29 -10.51
N VAL A 645 -18.47 -19.14 -10.36
CA VAL A 645 -18.96 -18.00 -9.57
C VAL A 645 -20.20 -17.40 -10.20
N ALA A 646 -20.29 -17.27 -11.52
CA ALA A 646 -21.51 -16.82 -12.21
C ALA A 646 -22.67 -17.81 -12.05
N ARG A 647 -22.41 -19.12 -12.27
CA ARG A 647 -23.44 -20.17 -12.14
C ARG A 647 -23.94 -20.38 -10.70
N ASN A 648 -23.13 -20.05 -9.69
CA ASN A 648 -23.56 -20.00 -8.30
C ASN A 648 -24.13 -18.62 -7.92
N GLY A 649 -23.61 -17.54 -8.49
CA GLY A 649 -23.95 -16.14 -8.20
C GLY A 649 -25.34 -15.74 -8.68
N GLY A 650 -25.88 -16.42 -9.70
CA GLY A 650 -27.33 -16.42 -9.99
C GLY A 650 -28.22 -16.95 -8.85
N SER A 651 -27.64 -17.39 -7.74
CA SER A 651 -28.30 -17.72 -6.46
C SER A 651 -27.60 -17.11 -5.23
N ILE A 652 -26.63 -16.20 -5.42
CA ILE A 652 -25.90 -15.51 -4.35
C ILE A 652 -25.67 -14.05 -4.80
N ARG A 653 -26.64 -13.18 -4.50
CA ARG A 653 -26.46 -11.74 -4.51
C ARG A 653 -25.60 -11.31 -3.30
N LEU A 654 -25.08 -10.08 -3.31
CA LEU A 654 -24.14 -9.61 -2.29
C LEU A 654 -24.87 -9.21 -0.99
N PRO A 655 -24.53 -9.77 0.18
CA PRO A 655 -25.33 -9.58 1.42
C PRO A 655 -25.35 -8.16 2.02
N LEU A 656 -24.70 -7.16 1.40
CA LEU A 656 -24.42 -5.87 2.06
C LEU A 656 -25.66 -4.98 2.24
N LEU A 657 -26.74 -5.23 1.49
CA LEU A 657 -28.06 -4.63 1.69
C LEU A 657 -29.21 -5.67 1.67
N GLU A 658 -28.94 -6.94 1.36
CA GLU A 658 -29.96 -8.00 1.26
C GLU A 658 -30.15 -8.81 2.55
N ALA A 659 -30.11 -8.14 3.71
CA ALA A 659 -30.81 -8.63 4.89
C ALA A 659 -32.34 -8.69 4.64
N GLU A 660 -32.84 -7.91 3.68
CA GLU A 660 -34.27 -7.75 3.40
C GLU A 660 -34.88 -8.87 2.54
N GLU A 661 -34.18 -9.32 1.49
CA GLU A 661 -34.74 -10.21 0.46
C GLU A 661 -34.50 -11.72 0.74
N ASN A 662 -33.59 -12.05 1.66
CA ASN A 662 -33.20 -13.44 1.96
C ASN A 662 -33.70 -13.96 3.32
N ASP A 663 -34.44 -13.17 4.10
CA ASP A 663 -35.15 -13.69 5.29
C ASP A 663 -36.37 -14.50 4.82
N PRO A 664 -36.48 -15.82 5.11
CA PRO A 664 -37.63 -16.61 4.70
C PRO A 664 -38.95 -16.13 5.32
N THR A 665 -38.92 -15.40 6.45
CA THR A 665 -40.10 -14.83 7.11
C THR A 665 -40.66 -13.60 6.39
N SER A 666 -39.90 -12.95 5.50
CA SER A 666 -40.41 -11.87 4.62
C SER A 666 -41.58 -12.33 3.73
N SER A 667 -41.64 -13.63 3.44
CA SER A 667 -42.73 -14.28 2.69
C SER A 667 -43.90 -14.78 3.56
N MET A 668 -43.77 -14.69 4.89
CA MET A 668 -44.71 -15.22 5.89
C MET A 668 -45.38 -14.13 6.74
N LEU A 669 -44.88 -12.90 6.67
CA LEU A 669 -45.36 -11.72 7.37
C LEU A 669 -45.81 -10.67 6.36
N GLU A 670 -46.93 -10.00 6.61
CA GLU A 670 -47.39 -8.89 5.75
C GLU A 670 -46.86 -7.55 6.29
N GLY A 671 -47.00 -6.45 5.54
CA GLY A 671 -46.58 -5.11 5.97
C GLY A 671 -45.19 -4.68 5.46
N THR A 672 -44.58 -3.71 6.14
CA THR A 672 -43.20 -3.26 5.90
C THR A 672 -42.26 -3.84 6.96
N GLN A 673 -40.94 -3.85 6.71
CA GLN A 673 -39.97 -4.26 7.74
C GLN A 673 -40.04 -3.39 9.00
N GLU A 674 -40.35 -2.11 8.83
CA GLU A 674 -40.46 -1.11 9.89
C GLU A 674 -41.71 -1.31 10.77
N ASP A 675 -42.86 -1.66 10.18
CA ASP A 675 -44.12 -1.95 10.86
C ASP A 675 -44.72 -3.29 10.35
N PRO A 676 -44.19 -4.46 10.80
CA PRO A 676 -44.60 -5.77 10.31
C PRO A 676 -45.97 -6.22 10.88
N ILE A 677 -46.87 -6.63 9.98
CA ILE A 677 -48.19 -7.17 10.28
C ILE A 677 -48.06 -8.67 10.50
N VAL A 678 -47.90 -9.05 11.77
CA VAL A 678 -47.89 -10.45 12.20
C VAL A 678 -49.33 -10.98 12.28
N PRO A 679 -49.69 -12.07 11.58
CA PRO A 679 -50.99 -12.73 11.74
C PRO A 679 -51.22 -13.22 13.18
N GLU A 680 -52.47 -13.34 13.63
CA GLU A 680 -52.78 -13.87 14.97
C GLU A 680 -52.37 -15.34 15.12
N LEU A 681 -51.16 -15.56 15.65
CA LEU A 681 -50.57 -16.86 15.94
C LEU A 681 -51.05 -17.37 17.31
N ASP A 682 -51.58 -18.60 17.34
CA ASP A 682 -51.99 -19.32 18.55
C ASP A 682 -50.84 -19.42 19.56
N GLY A 683 -50.85 -18.53 20.55
CA GLY A 683 -49.79 -18.38 21.56
C GLY A 683 -49.39 -16.94 21.86
N SER A 684 -49.66 -15.98 20.96
CA SER A 684 -49.31 -14.56 21.16
C SER A 684 -50.12 -13.86 22.27
N GLY A 685 -51.32 -14.38 22.60
CA GLY A 685 -52.17 -13.81 23.65
C GLY A 685 -52.70 -12.39 23.36
N GLY A 686 -52.75 -11.98 22.09
CA GLY A 686 -53.18 -10.65 21.67
C GLY A 686 -52.12 -9.55 21.87
N MET A 687 -50.84 -9.92 22.04
CA MET A 687 -49.76 -8.94 22.19
C MET A 687 -49.27 -8.45 20.81
N GLN A 688 -49.20 -7.12 20.66
CA GLN A 688 -48.69 -6.44 19.46
C GLN A 688 -47.25 -5.97 19.70
N ILE A 689 -46.39 -6.04 18.68
CA ILE A 689 -44.96 -5.68 18.76
C ILE A 689 -44.77 -4.20 19.12
N SER A 690 -45.48 -3.31 18.41
CA SER A 690 -45.54 -1.88 18.70
C SER A 690 -46.98 -1.38 18.71
N ARG A 691 -47.20 -0.23 19.37
CA ARG A 691 -48.47 0.51 19.37
C ARG A 691 -48.36 1.90 18.73
N THR A 692 -47.14 2.34 18.43
CA THR A 692 -46.77 3.57 17.72
C THR A 692 -46.06 3.18 16.45
N LYS A 693 -46.30 3.89 15.35
CA LYS A 693 -45.64 3.56 14.08
C LYS A 693 -44.14 3.78 14.15
N PHE A 694 -43.39 3.08 13.33
CA PHE A 694 -41.93 3.26 13.26
C PHE A 694 -41.53 4.72 12.98
N ASP A 695 -42.22 5.38 12.04
CA ASP A 695 -42.10 6.82 11.75
C ASP A 695 -42.21 7.71 13.00
N GLU A 696 -43.13 7.39 13.92
CA GLU A 696 -43.37 8.17 15.14
C GLU A 696 -42.23 7.96 16.15
N ILE A 697 -41.70 6.74 16.26
CA ILE A 697 -40.55 6.40 17.11
C ILE A 697 -39.28 7.07 16.57
N VAL A 698 -39.05 7.02 15.27
CA VAL A 698 -37.97 7.73 14.57
C VAL A 698 -38.13 9.25 14.72
N GLY A 699 -39.37 9.75 14.71
CA GLY A 699 -39.70 11.15 15.00
C GLY A 699 -39.35 11.57 16.43
N MET A 700 -39.56 10.70 17.42
CA MET A 700 -39.14 10.94 18.81
C MET A 700 -37.61 10.91 18.97
N MET A 701 -36.92 9.96 18.32
CA MET A 701 -35.45 9.92 18.32
C MET A 701 -34.82 11.17 17.68
N LYS A 702 -35.45 11.74 16.64
CA LYS A 702 -35.00 12.98 15.98
C LYS A 702 -35.41 14.27 16.70
N GLN A 703 -35.98 14.19 17.90
CA GLN A 703 -36.35 15.32 18.75
C GLN A 703 -35.57 15.39 20.09
N GLN A 704 -34.64 14.45 20.31
CA GLN A 704 -33.61 14.54 21.34
C GLN A 704 -32.34 15.20 20.76
#